data_AF-A0A167BVC7-F1
#
_entry.id   AF-A0A167BVC7-F1
#
_cell.length_a   1.000
_cell.length_b   1.000
_cell.length_c   1.000
_cell.angle_alpha   90.00
_cell.angle_beta   90.00
_cell.angle_gamma   90.00
#
_symmetry.space_group_name_H-M   'P 1'
#
loop_
_entity.id
_entity.type
_entity.pdbx_description
1 polymer ?
#
loop_
_entity_poly.entity_id
_entity_poly.type
_entity_poly.pdbx_seq_one_letter_code
_entity_poly.pdbx_strand_id
1 'polypeptide(L)'
;MSHPLPKSQPATSHTSVLNAKNASILVGIRDGVTRDFRLVPRNQAVVSVFDSNFLIGDGIWEGIRAVRGRIQFAKEHINRLFQSAKAMYMDLGLTKGDLLSLLHQTLDANDMGNEPHVHIRLVVSRGLKSTPYQNPHVNIGLPLIVIIPEIKAVDPTAKSRGLRLGTTWVRRGPPDVKDEQWNHISKATDVQACVSANVMGVDEALMLDLRGFVKTCNSVNFFIVRGDEVWAPTKDNQMQGITRQKTIDVCRSHDIKVRELDFALTEVYGADEAFCTGTFPSQIHVTEVDGRKIGDGKRGPLTEAIQKFSTVFEMDPKPVTVDNNSTDQAEVKDAQDGVTQYDETLASTPAQNRRLLMKTDLVVLPCAVISMTLAFLDKASFAAIFGLRQDANLKGQEYSWLGSIFYFGYLAMELPSLWLITKVPIGKFIGTCLVLWGAAICLMSACHNFAGLATIRVLLGIFEAALLPCMLVLNSTWYRREEQPLRTALWHNTFAGVFGGILSYAIGNIKGSLSTWKYIFIIYGAVTILTGFVVLFALPDSPQTAWFFSEEEKRRVIVRLAENQTGVDTKKKFDSRQIIEALKDPKCWCVWACGIGYAIANAGITNFNPLIIAGYGFSQTKTVLMATPQAAVAMVAGAVLTTISLFVQNLRCVFWIVSALIGLAGAVMVHTLDVSLQRDASLAGVYIMGFYNVPWVFMLSLNSSNTAGATKKSFMGVTVAVCYAIGNIIGPQLFLSSQAPRYPLGIGAMMFAFALMAASGLVYYLLCVAENKRRNSKYGVPEDMLQAGLEQEKEDKTDWENKAFRYTY
;
A
#
# COMPACT_ATOMS: atom_id res chain seq x y z
N MET A 1 -41.11 -50.43 -17.70
CA MET A 1 -39.82 -51.10 -17.43
C MET A 1 -39.31 -50.59 -16.09
N SER A 2 -39.41 -51.41 -15.05
CA SER A 2 -38.86 -51.13 -13.72
C SER A 2 -37.35 -51.09 -13.81
N HIS A 3 -36.75 -49.89 -13.69
CA HIS A 3 -35.30 -49.78 -13.54
C HIS A 3 -34.89 -50.59 -12.30
N PRO A 4 -33.97 -51.55 -12.43
CA PRO A 4 -33.47 -52.29 -11.28
C PRO A 4 -32.79 -51.28 -10.34
N LEU A 5 -33.16 -51.31 -9.05
CA LEU A 5 -32.42 -50.61 -8.00
C LEU A 5 -30.93 -50.97 -8.14
N PRO A 6 -30.02 -49.98 -8.14
CA PRO A 6 -28.61 -50.25 -8.33
C PRO A 6 -28.13 -51.20 -7.22
N LYS A 7 -27.39 -52.26 -7.62
CA LYS A 7 -26.58 -53.11 -6.74
C LYS A 7 -25.81 -52.21 -5.77
N SER A 8 -25.75 -52.61 -4.49
CA SER A 8 -25.10 -51.90 -3.35
C SER A 8 -24.23 -50.72 -3.78
N GLN A 9 -24.71 -49.49 -3.53
CA GLN A 9 -23.95 -48.28 -3.89
C GLN A 9 -22.52 -48.37 -3.37
N PRO A 10 -21.50 -48.06 -4.19
CA PRO A 10 -20.13 -47.95 -3.69
C PRO A 10 -20.07 -46.90 -2.58
N ALA A 11 -19.41 -47.22 -1.47
CA ALA A 11 -19.33 -46.35 -0.30
C ALA A 11 -18.44 -45.13 -0.59
N THR A 12 -19.05 -43.97 -0.79
CA THR A 12 -18.38 -42.68 -1.01
C THR A 12 -17.98 -42.00 0.31
N SER A 13 -17.20 -40.92 0.25
CA SER A 13 -16.84 -40.12 1.44
C SER A 13 -18.05 -39.47 2.15
N HIS A 14 -19.21 -39.43 1.51
CA HIS A 14 -20.46 -38.85 2.01
C HIS A 14 -21.48 -39.90 2.47
N THR A 15 -21.09 -41.17 2.56
CA THR A 15 -21.95 -42.25 3.06
C THR A 15 -22.36 -41.96 4.51
N SER A 16 -23.66 -41.91 4.77
CA SER A 16 -24.23 -41.52 6.06
C SER A 16 -25.31 -42.50 6.51
N VAL A 17 -25.49 -42.62 7.82
CA VAL A 17 -26.57 -43.41 8.41
C VAL A 17 -27.91 -42.72 8.13
N LEU A 18 -28.85 -43.45 7.53
CA LEU A 18 -30.19 -42.92 7.24
C LEU A 18 -30.89 -42.50 8.54
N ASN A 19 -31.38 -41.26 8.61
CA ASN A 19 -32.15 -40.77 9.76
C ASN A 19 -33.57 -40.40 9.31
N ALA A 20 -34.58 -41.06 9.88
CA ALA A 20 -35.99 -40.86 9.54
C ALA A 20 -36.48 -39.41 9.82
N LYS A 21 -35.88 -38.71 10.79
CA LYS A 21 -36.22 -37.30 11.10
C LYS A 21 -35.94 -36.36 9.91
N ASN A 22 -35.02 -36.72 9.01
CA ASN A 22 -34.69 -35.89 7.84
C ASN A 22 -35.84 -35.78 6.82
N ALA A 23 -36.87 -36.65 6.90
CA ALA A 23 -38.03 -36.59 6.01
C ALA A 23 -38.99 -35.44 6.36
N SER A 24 -39.00 -35.00 7.62
CA SER A 24 -39.94 -33.99 8.15
C SER A 24 -39.27 -32.66 8.52
N ILE A 25 -38.03 -32.42 8.08
CA ILE A 25 -37.32 -31.17 8.40
C ILE A 25 -38.00 -29.95 7.77
N LEU A 26 -37.87 -28.81 8.45
CA LEU A 26 -38.16 -27.50 7.92
C LEU A 26 -36.92 -26.90 7.27
N VAL A 27 -37.06 -26.39 6.05
CA VAL A 27 -36.05 -25.66 5.28
C VAL A 27 -36.28 -24.17 5.47
N GLY A 28 -35.24 -23.44 5.86
CA GLY A 28 -35.28 -21.98 5.93
C GLY A 28 -35.08 -21.38 4.55
N ILE A 29 -35.98 -20.50 4.11
CA ILE A 29 -35.90 -19.81 2.81
C ILE A 29 -36.10 -18.31 3.04
N ARG A 30 -35.09 -17.50 2.70
CA ARG A 30 -35.22 -16.04 2.62
C ARG A 30 -35.37 -15.64 1.17
N ASP A 31 -36.55 -15.16 0.81
CA ASP A 31 -36.86 -14.74 -0.56
C ASP A 31 -36.10 -13.47 -0.96
N GLY A 32 -35.61 -13.43 -2.19
CA GLY A 32 -34.81 -12.32 -2.70
C GLY A 32 -35.61 -11.03 -2.94
N VAL A 33 -36.87 -11.15 -3.35
CA VAL A 33 -37.70 -10.03 -3.80
C VAL A 33 -38.49 -9.46 -2.63
N THR A 34 -39.20 -10.32 -1.92
CA THR A 34 -40.04 -9.95 -0.76
C THR A 34 -39.21 -9.74 0.50
N ARG A 35 -38.02 -10.36 0.58
CA ARG A 35 -37.12 -10.37 1.76
C ARG A 35 -37.65 -11.16 2.96
N ASP A 36 -38.82 -11.77 2.84
CA ASP A 36 -39.41 -12.57 3.89
C ASP A 36 -38.61 -13.86 4.11
N PHE A 37 -38.39 -14.19 5.39
CA PHE A 37 -37.85 -15.47 5.79
C PHE A 37 -38.98 -16.39 6.25
N ARG A 38 -39.04 -17.59 5.65
CA ARG A 38 -40.05 -18.60 5.96
C ARG A 38 -39.41 -19.96 6.19
N LEU A 39 -40.01 -20.73 7.09
CA LEU A 39 -39.69 -22.12 7.33
C LEU A 39 -40.74 -22.97 6.61
N VAL A 40 -40.28 -23.86 5.73
CA VAL A 40 -41.17 -24.68 4.89
C VAL A 40 -40.84 -26.16 5.03
N PRO A 41 -41.83 -27.07 5.05
CA PRO A 41 -41.56 -28.50 5.02
C PRO A 41 -40.69 -28.89 3.83
N ARG A 42 -39.76 -29.84 4.01
CA ARG A 42 -38.82 -30.31 2.97
C ARG A 42 -39.49 -30.61 1.63
N ASN A 43 -40.63 -31.28 1.64
CA ASN A 43 -41.37 -31.67 0.43
C ASN A 43 -42.12 -30.51 -0.24
N GLN A 44 -42.21 -29.35 0.42
CA GLN A 44 -42.82 -28.12 -0.08
C GLN A 44 -41.79 -27.02 -0.37
N ALA A 45 -40.51 -27.27 -0.09
CA ALA A 45 -39.43 -26.31 -0.36
C ALA A 45 -39.20 -26.16 -1.87
N VAL A 46 -39.74 -25.09 -2.44
CA VAL A 46 -39.66 -24.77 -3.88
C VAL A 46 -38.95 -23.44 -4.12
N VAL A 47 -38.23 -23.37 -5.25
CA VAL A 47 -37.61 -22.15 -5.79
C VAL A 47 -38.13 -21.93 -7.22
N SER A 48 -38.11 -20.69 -7.69
CA SER A 48 -38.55 -20.39 -9.06
C SER A 48 -37.61 -21.03 -10.09
N VAL A 49 -38.17 -21.54 -11.20
CA VAL A 49 -37.37 -21.95 -12.36
C VAL A 49 -36.65 -20.78 -13.03
N PHE A 50 -37.05 -19.54 -12.74
CA PHE A 50 -36.35 -18.33 -13.15
C PHE A 50 -35.23 -17.92 -12.19
N ASP A 51 -34.97 -18.69 -11.14
CA ASP A 51 -33.83 -18.42 -10.25
C ASP A 51 -32.50 -18.60 -10.99
N SER A 52 -31.56 -17.68 -10.75
CA SER A 52 -30.22 -17.70 -11.33
C SER A 52 -29.48 -19.02 -11.16
N ASN A 53 -29.64 -19.69 -10.01
CA ASN A 53 -28.97 -20.95 -9.77
C ASN A 53 -29.53 -22.06 -10.66
N PHE A 54 -30.85 -22.10 -10.86
CA PHE A 54 -31.48 -23.09 -11.73
C PHE A 54 -31.08 -22.89 -13.20
N LEU A 55 -31.07 -21.64 -13.67
CA LEU A 55 -30.85 -21.33 -15.07
C LEU A 55 -29.39 -21.49 -15.50
N ILE A 56 -28.44 -21.03 -14.68
CA ILE A 56 -27.03 -20.88 -15.07
C ILE A 56 -26.02 -21.22 -13.97
N GLY A 57 -26.47 -21.73 -12.81
CA GLY A 57 -25.58 -22.06 -11.69
C GLY A 57 -24.98 -20.85 -10.96
N ASP A 58 -25.55 -19.64 -11.12
CA ASP A 58 -25.06 -18.42 -10.48
C ASP A 58 -25.42 -18.35 -9.00
N GLY A 59 -24.53 -18.89 -8.17
CA GLY A 59 -24.61 -18.82 -6.72
C GLY A 59 -23.43 -19.49 -6.00
N ILE A 60 -23.44 -19.36 -4.68
CA ILE A 60 -22.45 -19.86 -3.73
C ILE A 60 -23.11 -20.71 -2.64
N TRP A 61 -22.32 -21.51 -1.93
CA TRP A 61 -22.83 -22.35 -0.85
C TRP A 61 -21.82 -22.55 0.27
N GLU A 62 -22.29 -23.03 1.41
CA GLU A 62 -21.47 -23.48 2.52
C GLU A 62 -21.99 -24.82 3.05
N GLY A 63 -21.07 -25.69 3.42
CA GLY A 63 -21.35 -26.95 4.12
C GLY A 63 -20.86 -26.78 5.54
N ILE A 64 -21.79 -26.65 6.48
CA ILE A 64 -21.51 -26.25 7.86
C ILE A 64 -21.90 -27.39 8.79
N ARG A 65 -21.09 -27.64 9.82
CA ARG A 65 -21.40 -28.64 10.85
C ARG A 65 -21.94 -27.94 12.09
N ALA A 66 -23.00 -28.50 12.67
CA ALA A 66 -23.48 -28.13 13.99
C ALA A 66 -23.46 -29.36 14.92
N VAL A 67 -22.99 -29.13 16.14
CA VAL A 67 -22.85 -30.16 17.18
C VAL A 67 -23.52 -29.63 18.43
N ARG A 68 -24.61 -30.29 18.86
CA ARG A 68 -25.39 -29.92 20.04
C ARG A 68 -25.74 -28.42 20.03
N GLY A 69 -26.39 -28.00 18.94
CA GLY A 69 -26.87 -26.62 18.76
C GLY A 69 -25.79 -25.58 18.45
N ARG A 70 -24.50 -25.94 18.55
CA ARG A 70 -23.39 -25.04 18.23
C ARG A 70 -22.92 -25.22 16.81
N ILE A 71 -22.91 -24.14 16.04
CA ILE A 71 -22.37 -24.10 14.69
C ILE A 71 -20.84 -24.05 14.77
N GLN A 72 -20.17 -25.10 14.31
CA GLN A 72 -18.70 -25.19 14.33
C GLN A 72 -18.09 -24.23 13.31
N PHE A 73 -17.07 -23.49 13.74
CA PHE A 73 -16.33 -22.53 12.90
C PHE A 73 -17.25 -21.53 12.19
N ALA A 74 -18.32 -21.10 12.89
CA ALA A 74 -19.35 -20.21 12.34
C ALA A 74 -18.75 -18.94 11.74
N LYS A 75 -17.75 -18.34 12.43
CA LYS A 75 -17.05 -17.14 11.97
C LYS A 75 -16.37 -17.40 10.62
N GLU A 76 -15.64 -18.51 10.49
CA GLU A 76 -14.93 -18.87 9.27
C GLU A 76 -15.88 -19.16 8.10
N HIS A 77 -16.94 -19.95 8.33
CA HIS A 77 -17.95 -20.24 7.31
C HIS A 77 -18.66 -18.98 6.82
N ILE A 78 -19.11 -18.12 7.74
CA ILE A 78 -19.81 -16.88 7.39
C ILE A 78 -18.86 -15.91 6.71
N ASN A 79 -17.62 -15.76 7.19
CA ASN A 79 -16.64 -14.90 6.55
C ASN A 79 -16.34 -15.35 5.12
N ARG A 80 -16.16 -16.66 4.89
CA ARG A 80 -15.90 -17.22 3.57
C ARG A 80 -17.09 -17.02 2.64
N LEU A 81 -18.32 -17.27 3.09
CA LEU A 81 -19.52 -17.00 2.29
C LEU A 81 -19.60 -15.53 1.88
N PHE A 82 -19.40 -14.60 2.81
CA PHE A 82 -19.45 -13.16 2.52
C PHE A 82 -18.30 -12.71 1.60
N GLN A 83 -17.12 -13.32 1.71
CA GLN A 83 -16.01 -13.12 0.78
C GLN A 83 -16.39 -13.58 -0.63
N SER A 84 -16.96 -14.78 -0.76
CA SER A 84 -17.43 -15.31 -2.05
C SER A 84 -18.57 -14.47 -2.64
N ALA A 85 -19.52 -14.03 -1.82
CA ALA A 85 -20.61 -13.15 -2.24
C ALA A 85 -20.06 -11.83 -2.79
N LYS A 86 -19.14 -11.21 -2.06
CA LYS A 86 -18.47 -9.97 -2.47
C LYS A 86 -17.71 -10.14 -3.79
N ALA A 87 -16.96 -11.23 -3.94
CA ALA A 87 -16.19 -11.50 -5.14
C ALA A 87 -17.09 -11.75 -6.36
N MET A 88 -18.26 -12.34 -6.14
CA MET A 88 -19.30 -12.50 -7.15
C MET A 88 -20.17 -11.24 -7.33
N TYR A 89 -19.82 -10.09 -6.74
CA TYR A 89 -20.61 -8.85 -6.79
C TYR A 89 -22.07 -9.06 -6.33
N MET A 90 -22.24 -9.85 -5.27
CA MET A 90 -23.52 -10.24 -4.70
C MET A 90 -23.72 -9.56 -3.34
N ASP A 91 -24.62 -8.58 -3.27
CA ASP A 91 -25.04 -7.99 -2.01
C ASP A 91 -26.11 -8.86 -1.37
N LEU A 92 -25.81 -9.50 -0.24
CA LEU A 92 -26.77 -10.33 0.48
C LEU A 92 -27.89 -9.50 1.11
N GLY A 93 -27.70 -8.19 1.31
CA GLY A 93 -28.70 -7.33 1.98
C GLY A 93 -29.00 -7.74 3.42
N LEU A 94 -28.04 -8.40 4.08
CA LEU A 94 -28.07 -8.75 5.49
C LEU A 94 -26.67 -8.75 6.09
N THR A 95 -26.57 -8.54 7.40
CA THR A 95 -25.30 -8.59 8.12
C THR A 95 -24.89 -10.04 8.39
N LYS A 96 -23.62 -10.24 8.78
CA LYS A 96 -23.13 -11.56 9.21
C LYS A 96 -23.91 -12.10 10.42
N GLY A 97 -24.33 -11.22 11.33
CA GLY A 97 -25.14 -11.55 12.49
C GLY A 97 -26.54 -12.00 12.09
N ASP A 98 -27.17 -11.32 11.13
CA ASP A 98 -28.49 -11.69 10.62
C ASP A 98 -28.46 -13.08 9.97
N LEU A 99 -27.44 -13.39 9.15
CA LEU A 99 -27.28 -14.71 8.57
C LEU A 99 -27.13 -15.80 9.63
N LEU A 100 -26.34 -15.53 10.66
CA LEU A 100 -26.16 -16.45 11.79
C LEU A 100 -27.47 -16.68 12.54
N SER A 101 -28.27 -15.61 12.72
CA SER A 101 -29.60 -15.70 13.31
C SER A 101 -30.53 -16.59 12.48
N LEU A 102 -30.56 -16.45 11.15
CA LEU A 102 -31.36 -17.33 10.27
C LEU A 102 -30.93 -18.80 10.36
N LEU A 103 -29.62 -19.07 10.48
CA LEU A 103 -29.10 -20.42 10.69
C LEU A 103 -29.62 -21.01 12.00
N HIS A 104 -29.52 -20.26 13.11
CA HIS A 104 -30.04 -20.70 14.41
C HIS A 104 -31.56 -20.87 14.39
N GLN A 105 -32.31 -19.93 13.83
CA GLN A 105 -33.76 -20.02 13.71
C GLN A 105 -34.19 -21.30 12.95
N THR A 106 -33.43 -21.68 11.91
CA THR A 106 -33.70 -22.93 11.17
C THR A 106 -33.37 -24.17 12.00
N LEU A 107 -32.29 -24.15 12.78
CA LEU A 107 -31.93 -25.28 13.67
C LEU A 107 -32.93 -25.45 14.81
N ASP A 108 -33.33 -24.35 15.44
CA ASP A 108 -34.26 -24.33 16.58
C ASP A 108 -35.64 -24.83 16.16
N ALA A 109 -36.11 -24.42 14.98
CA ALA A 109 -37.38 -24.90 14.42
C ALA A 109 -37.41 -26.40 14.08
N ASN A 110 -36.24 -27.06 14.05
CA ASN A 110 -36.10 -28.49 13.81
C ASN A 110 -35.68 -29.27 15.07
N ASP A 111 -35.72 -28.64 16.25
CA ASP A 111 -35.31 -29.24 17.54
C ASP A 111 -33.88 -29.81 17.54
N MET A 112 -32.98 -29.21 16.77
CA MET A 112 -31.61 -29.73 16.58
C MET A 112 -30.61 -29.29 17.65
N GLY A 113 -31.07 -28.63 18.72
CA GLY A 113 -30.24 -28.07 19.78
C GLY A 113 -29.40 -29.10 20.56
N ASN A 114 -29.81 -30.38 20.59
CA ASN A 114 -29.06 -31.45 21.26
C ASN A 114 -28.48 -32.49 20.29
N GLU A 115 -28.72 -32.35 18.99
CA GLU A 115 -28.30 -33.34 17.99
C GLU A 115 -26.78 -33.26 17.76
N PRO A 116 -26.04 -34.38 17.85
CA PRO A 116 -24.57 -34.37 17.80
C PRO A 116 -23.99 -34.29 16.38
N HIS A 117 -24.82 -34.55 15.36
CA HIS A 117 -24.37 -34.75 13.98
C HIS A 117 -25.28 -34.02 12.98
N VAL A 118 -25.31 -32.69 13.05
CA VAL A 118 -26.10 -31.87 12.14
C VAL A 118 -25.20 -31.31 11.04
N HIS A 119 -25.64 -31.46 9.79
CA HIS A 119 -25.03 -30.87 8.62
C HIS A 119 -25.99 -29.86 8.00
N ILE A 120 -25.54 -28.62 7.86
CA ILE A 120 -26.31 -27.53 7.25
C ILE A 120 -25.73 -27.27 5.87
N ARG A 121 -26.57 -27.39 4.84
CA ARG A 121 -26.28 -26.88 3.50
C ARG A 121 -26.90 -25.49 3.38
N LEU A 122 -26.04 -24.48 3.40
CA LEU A 122 -26.41 -23.09 3.15
C LEU A 122 -26.16 -22.79 1.67
N VAL A 123 -27.19 -22.35 0.95
CA VAL A 123 -27.13 -22.05 -0.49
C VAL A 123 -27.58 -20.62 -0.70
N VAL A 124 -26.83 -19.86 -1.48
CA VAL A 124 -27.16 -18.50 -1.86
C VAL A 124 -27.10 -18.38 -3.38
N SER A 125 -28.25 -18.13 -4.01
CA SER A 125 -28.27 -17.79 -5.44
C SER A 125 -28.37 -16.28 -5.63
N ARG A 126 -27.99 -15.77 -6.80
CA ARG A 126 -28.23 -14.36 -7.17
C ARG A 126 -29.70 -13.95 -7.09
N GLY A 127 -30.62 -14.92 -7.09
CA GLY A 127 -32.05 -14.72 -6.97
C GLY A 127 -32.79 -14.78 -8.31
N LEU A 128 -34.02 -14.29 -8.28
CA LEU A 128 -34.98 -14.37 -9.38
C LEU A 128 -34.55 -13.53 -10.58
N LYS A 129 -34.73 -14.04 -11.80
CA LYS A 129 -34.55 -13.28 -13.03
C LYS A 129 -35.89 -12.89 -13.67
N SER A 130 -35.90 -11.72 -14.30
CA SER A 130 -37.01 -11.26 -15.16
C SER A 130 -37.12 -12.04 -16.48
N THR A 131 -36.01 -12.62 -16.94
CA THR A 131 -35.90 -13.37 -18.20
C THR A 131 -34.70 -14.34 -18.12
N PRO A 132 -34.71 -15.52 -18.77
CA PRO A 132 -33.63 -16.50 -18.68
C PRO A 132 -32.39 -16.05 -19.47
N TYR A 133 -31.66 -15.08 -18.91
CA TYR A 133 -30.50 -14.45 -19.51
C TYR A 133 -29.32 -14.38 -18.52
N GLN A 134 -28.10 -14.51 -19.05
CA GLN A 134 -26.89 -14.65 -18.23
C GLN A 134 -26.51 -13.38 -17.46
N ASN A 135 -26.84 -12.19 -17.97
CA ASN A 135 -26.40 -10.93 -17.38
C ASN A 135 -27.06 -10.69 -15.99
N PRO A 136 -26.30 -10.36 -14.94
CA PRO A 136 -26.87 -10.07 -13.62
C PRO A 136 -27.85 -8.89 -13.57
N HIS A 137 -27.83 -7.98 -14.55
CA HIS A 137 -28.79 -6.85 -14.62
C HIS A 137 -30.25 -7.30 -14.68
N VAL A 138 -30.55 -8.50 -15.19
CA VAL A 138 -31.92 -9.02 -15.27
C VAL A 138 -32.41 -9.65 -13.96
N ASN A 139 -31.57 -9.73 -12.93
CA ASN A 139 -31.97 -10.19 -11.60
C ASN A 139 -32.83 -9.13 -10.90
N ILE A 140 -33.92 -9.59 -10.29
CA ILE A 140 -34.86 -8.75 -9.56
C ILE A 140 -34.72 -9.04 -8.07
N GLY A 141 -34.51 -8.00 -7.27
CA GLY A 141 -34.37 -8.10 -5.83
C GLY A 141 -32.96 -8.49 -5.38
N LEU A 142 -32.88 -8.96 -4.13
CA LEU A 142 -31.68 -9.45 -3.48
C LEU A 142 -31.46 -10.96 -3.77
N PRO A 143 -30.29 -11.51 -3.41
CA PRO A 143 -30.01 -12.94 -3.42
C PRO A 143 -31.04 -13.76 -2.63
N LEU A 144 -31.36 -14.95 -3.14
CA LEU A 144 -32.15 -15.97 -2.43
C LEU A 144 -31.22 -16.72 -1.47
N ILE A 145 -31.68 -16.97 -0.24
CA ILE A 145 -30.92 -17.76 0.74
C ILE A 145 -31.74 -18.98 1.14
N VAL A 146 -31.13 -20.16 1.09
CA VAL A 146 -31.75 -21.45 1.45
C VAL A 146 -30.87 -22.16 2.48
N ILE A 147 -31.48 -22.59 3.58
CA ILE A 147 -30.83 -23.26 4.72
C ILE A 147 -31.46 -24.64 4.89
N ILE A 148 -30.68 -25.69 4.61
CA ILE A 148 -31.14 -27.08 4.69
C ILE A 148 -30.37 -27.80 5.81
N PRO A 149 -30.99 -27.99 7.00
CA PRO A 149 -30.38 -28.76 8.08
C PRO A 149 -30.75 -30.25 7.99
N GLU A 150 -29.77 -31.15 8.04
CA GLU A 150 -29.99 -32.60 8.07
C GLU A 150 -29.16 -33.24 9.18
N ILE A 151 -29.74 -34.21 9.89
CA ILE A 151 -28.99 -35.06 10.82
C ILE A 151 -28.27 -36.12 9.99
N LYS A 152 -26.95 -36.00 9.90
CA LYS A 152 -26.10 -36.91 9.12
C LYS A 152 -24.96 -37.39 10.00
N ALA A 153 -25.04 -38.64 10.44
CA ALA A 153 -23.92 -39.33 11.09
C ALA A 153 -23.10 -40.07 10.02
N VAL A 154 -21.77 -40.00 10.14
CA VAL A 154 -20.85 -40.72 9.24
C VAL A 154 -21.00 -42.23 9.46
N ASP A 155 -21.04 -42.99 8.38
CA ASP A 155 -21.02 -44.46 8.47
C ASP A 155 -19.72 -44.95 9.15
N PRO A 156 -19.79 -45.69 10.27
CA PRO A 156 -18.61 -46.21 10.96
C PRO A 156 -17.73 -47.10 10.09
N THR A 157 -18.33 -47.84 9.14
CA THR A 157 -17.62 -48.76 8.25
C THR A 157 -16.74 -48.02 7.22
N ALA A 158 -17.15 -46.82 6.82
CA ALA A 158 -16.36 -45.98 5.92
C ALA A 158 -15.08 -45.46 6.60
N LYS A 159 -15.14 -45.10 7.90
CA LYS A 159 -13.97 -44.63 8.65
C LYS A 159 -12.94 -45.74 8.91
N SER A 160 -13.37 -46.99 9.07
CA SER A 160 -12.49 -48.13 9.33
C SER A 160 -11.89 -48.73 8.06
N ARG A 161 -12.65 -48.81 6.96
CA ARG A 161 -12.18 -49.36 5.67
C ARG A 161 -11.16 -48.47 4.97
N GLY A 162 -11.29 -47.14 5.10
CA GLY A 162 -10.50 -46.17 4.34
C GLY A 162 -10.96 -46.02 2.89
N LEU A 163 -10.43 -44.99 2.22
CA LEU A 163 -10.82 -44.61 0.86
C LEU A 163 -9.87 -45.20 -0.20
N ARG A 164 -10.45 -45.65 -1.31
CA ARG A 164 -9.75 -45.96 -2.56
C ARG A 164 -9.98 -44.80 -3.52
N LEU A 165 -8.91 -44.24 -4.06
CA LEU A 165 -8.96 -43.11 -4.98
C LEU A 165 -8.57 -43.52 -6.40
N GLY A 166 -9.13 -42.84 -7.39
CA GLY A 166 -8.70 -42.95 -8.78
C GLY A 166 -8.45 -41.59 -9.40
N THR A 167 -7.34 -41.40 -10.08
CA THR A 167 -7.00 -40.15 -10.75
C THR A 167 -7.93 -39.94 -11.94
N THR A 168 -8.64 -38.81 -11.93
CA THR A 168 -9.52 -38.44 -13.06
C THR A 168 -8.79 -37.63 -14.11
N TRP A 169 -9.30 -37.66 -15.34
CA TRP A 169 -8.88 -36.77 -16.42
C TRP A 169 -9.42 -35.33 -16.22
N VAL A 170 -10.44 -35.14 -15.39
CA VAL A 170 -11.01 -33.82 -15.09
C VAL A 170 -10.00 -33.00 -14.28
N ARG A 171 -9.63 -31.83 -14.80
CA ARG A 171 -8.62 -30.95 -14.19
C ARG A 171 -9.23 -29.82 -13.38
N ARG A 172 -8.49 -29.37 -12.38
CA ARG A 172 -8.76 -28.12 -11.65
C ARG A 172 -8.13 -26.96 -12.42
N GLY A 173 -8.98 -26.04 -12.85
CA GLY A 173 -8.56 -24.89 -13.64
C GLY A 173 -7.95 -23.78 -12.79
N PRO A 174 -7.24 -22.84 -13.44
CA PRO A 174 -6.79 -21.59 -12.83
C PRO A 174 -7.97 -20.67 -12.49
N PRO A 175 -7.76 -19.71 -11.57
CA PRO A 175 -8.84 -18.87 -11.05
C PRO A 175 -9.48 -17.93 -12.08
N ASP A 176 -8.83 -17.69 -13.22
CA ASP A 176 -9.37 -16.91 -14.35
C ASP A 176 -10.42 -17.68 -15.17
N VAL A 177 -10.48 -19.00 -15.05
CA VAL A 177 -11.53 -19.82 -15.70
C VAL A 177 -12.70 -20.05 -14.74
N LYS A 178 -12.38 -20.53 -13.54
CA LYS A 178 -13.34 -20.85 -12.49
C LYS A 178 -12.58 -20.83 -11.19
N ASP A 179 -12.77 -19.77 -10.40
CA ASP A 179 -12.07 -19.65 -9.11
C ASP A 179 -12.57 -20.69 -8.13
N GLU A 180 -11.78 -21.75 -8.05
CA GLU A 180 -12.00 -22.90 -7.22
C GLU A 180 -11.79 -22.62 -5.73
N GLN A 181 -11.30 -21.43 -5.35
CA GLN A 181 -11.17 -21.02 -3.95
C GLN A 181 -12.53 -20.75 -3.29
N TRP A 182 -13.59 -20.53 -4.07
CA TRP A 182 -14.94 -20.29 -3.55
C TRP A 182 -15.84 -21.50 -3.73
N ASN A 183 -16.76 -21.68 -2.80
CA ASN A 183 -17.78 -22.72 -2.88
C ASN A 183 -18.92 -22.29 -3.83
N HIS A 184 -18.68 -22.25 -5.14
CA HIS A 184 -19.73 -21.93 -6.11
C HIS A 184 -20.65 -23.15 -6.36
N ILE A 185 -21.88 -22.91 -6.83
CA ILE A 185 -22.87 -23.97 -7.10
C ILE A 185 -22.66 -24.62 -8.48
N SER A 186 -21.90 -23.98 -9.39
CA SER A 186 -21.49 -24.54 -10.69
C SER A 186 -20.57 -25.76 -10.55
N LYS A 187 -21.15 -26.92 -10.25
CA LYS A 187 -20.44 -28.15 -9.84
C LYS A 187 -20.27 -29.19 -10.95
N ALA A 188 -20.48 -28.82 -12.22
CA ALA A 188 -20.41 -29.77 -13.35
C ALA A 188 -19.06 -30.52 -13.41
N THR A 189 -17.94 -29.81 -13.18
CA THR A 189 -16.59 -30.41 -13.11
C THR A 189 -16.46 -31.42 -11.97
N ASP A 190 -16.97 -31.08 -10.79
CA ASP A 190 -16.91 -31.95 -9.62
C ASP A 190 -17.78 -33.20 -9.83
N VAL A 191 -18.95 -33.03 -10.45
CA VAL A 191 -19.85 -34.14 -10.82
C VAL A 191 -19.20 -35.05 -11.87
N GLN A 192 -18.52 -34.51 -12.88
CA GLN A 192 -17.77 -35.32 -13.86
C GLN A 192 -16.64 -36.13 -13.19
N ALA A 193 -15.99 -35.56 -12.19
CA ALA A 193 -15.01 -36.28 -11.38
C ALA A 193 -15.67 -37.41 -10.57
N CYS A 194 -16.84 -37.16 -9.94
CA CYS A 194 -17.63 -38.23 -9.28
C CYS A 194 -18.01 -39.35 -10.26
N VAL A 195 -18.46 -39.01 -11.47
CA VAL A 195 -18.78 -40.00 -12.52
C VAL A 195 -17.53 -40.82 -12.87
N SER A 196 -16.37 -40.18 -12.98
CA SER A 196 -15.10 -40.87 -13.21
C SER A 196 -14.79 -41.86 -12.09
N ALA A 197 -14.96 -41.47 -10.82
CA ALA A 197 -14.77 -42.36 -9.67
C ALA A 197 -15.71 -43.58 -9.73
N ASN A 198 -16.99 -43.35 -10.02
CA ASN A 198 -18.00 -44.41 -10.14
C ASN A 198 -17.64 -45.41 -11.25
N VAL A 199 -17.20 -44.92 -12.41
CA VAL A 199 -16.78 -45.77 -13.54
C VAL A 199 -15.52 -46.57 -13.19
N MET A 200 -14.59 -45.97 -12.45
CA MET A 200 -13.37 -46.65 -11.96
C MET A 200 -13.65 -47.63 -10.81
N GLY A 201 -14.84 -47.61 -10.20
CA GLY A 201 -15.17 -48.46 -9.05
C GLY A 201 -14.45 -48.07 -7.76
N VAL A 202 -14.03 -46.81 -7.65
CA VAL A 202 -13.32 -46.23 -6.50
C VAL A 202 -14.22 -45.26 -5.73
N ASP A 203 -13.79 -44.84 -4.54
CA ASP A 203 -14.63 -44.11 -3.58
C ASP A 203 -14.65 -42.59 -3.85
N GLU A 204 -13.53 -42.01 -4.31
CA GLU A 204 -13.40 -40.61 -4.72
C GLU A 204 -12.42 -40.48 -5.90
N ALA A 205 -12.56 -39.41 -6.69
CA ALA A 205 -11.66 -39.09 -7.79
C ALA A 205 -10.60 -38.08 -7.35
N LEU A 206 -9.32 -38.42 -7.51
CA LEU A 206 -8.18 -37.53 -7.28
C LEU A 206 -8.00 -36.60 -8.49
N MET A 207 -8.04 -35.29 -8.26
CA MET A 207 -7.99 -34.27 -9.30
C MET A 207 -6.64 -33.54 -9.31
N LEU A 208 -6.14 -33.25 -10.51
CA LEU A 208 -4.87 -32.55 -10.75
C LEU A 208 -5.11 -31.15 -11.34
N ASP A 209 -4.14 -30.25 -11.22
CA ASP A 209 -4.12 -28.99 -11.96
C ASP A 209 -3.70 -29.18 -13.43
N LEU A 210 -3.70 -28.08 -14.20
CA LEU A 210 -3.28 -28.10 -15.61
C LEU A 210 -1.79 -28.44 -15.82
N ARG A 211 -0.95 -28.32 -14.79
CA ARG A 211 0.47 -28.67 -14.83
C ARG A 211 0.71 -30.14 -14.45
N GLY A 212 -0.33 -30.85 -13.99
CA GLY A 212 -0.27 -32.25 -13.59
C GLY A 212 0.04 -32.47 -12.10
N PHE A 213 0.01 -31.42 -11.26
CA PHE A 213 0.21 -31.54 -9.82
C PHE A 213 -1.10 -31.85 -9.10
N VAL A 214 -1.02 -32.61 -8.02
CA VAL A 214 -2.17 -33.07 -7.23
C VAL A 214 -2.77 -31.91 -6.46
N LYS A 215 -4.12 -31.80 -6.44
CA LYS A 215 -4.81 -30.69 -5.78
C LYS A 215 -5.87 -31.10 -4.75
N THR A 216 -6.91 -31.81 -5.16
CA THR A 216 -8.06 -32.12 -4.31
C THR A 216 -8.79 -33.35 -4.84
N CYS A 217 -9.75 -33.89 -4.09
CA CYS A 217 -10.73 -34.82 -4.63
C CYS A 217 -12.01 -34.10 -5.07
N ASN A 218 -12.97 -34.83 -5.66
CA ASN A 218 -14.26 -34.30 -6.11
C ASN A 218 -15.11 -33.67 -4.98
N SER A 219 -14.89 -34.06 -3.72
CA SER A 219 -15.69 -33.54 -2.59
C SER A 219 -14.93 -33.26 -1.29
N VAL A 220 -13.63 -33.57 -1.25
CA VAL A 220 -12.77 -33.49 -0.05
C VAL A 220 -11.35 -33.03 -0.43
N ASN A 221 -10.64 -32.37 0.48
CA ASN A 221 -9.23 -32.01 0.28
C ASN A 221 -8.34 -33.24 0.53
N PHE A 222 -7.16 -33.30 -0.09
CA PHE A 222 -6.25 -34.46 -0.07
C PHE A 222 -4.90 -34.11 0.56
N PHE A 223 -4.31 -35.07 1.28
CA PHE A 223 -3.02 -34.96 1.95
C PHE A 223 -2.23 -36.27 1.81
N ILE A 224 -0.91 -36.17 1.83
CA ILE A 224 0.00 -37.33 1.97
C ILE A 224 0.93 -37.13 3.16
N VAL A 225 1.48 -38.23 3.66
CA VAL A 225 2.54 -38.26 4.67
C VAL A 225 3.78 -38.87 4.04
N ARG A 226 4.92 -38.20 4.21
CA ARG A 226 6.23 -38.70 3.78
C ARG A 226 7.23 -38.50 4.90
N GLY A 227 7.76 -39.59 5.43
CA GLY A 227 8.55 -39.61 6.65
C GLY A 227 7.72 -39.07 7.83
N ASP A 228 8.22 -38.02 8.47
CA ASP A 228 7.60 -37.33 9.59
C ASP A 228 6.82 -36.07 9.19
N GLU A 229 6.60 -35.86 7.87
CA GLU A 229 6.01 -34.65 7.34
C GLU A 229 4.65 -34.90 6.69
N VAL A 230 3.70 -33.98 6.95
CA VAL A 230 2.42 -33.91 6.25
C VAL A 230 2.55 -32.97 5.07
N TRP A 231 2.29 -33.47 3.86
CA TRP A 231 2.29 -32.66 2.65
C TRP A 231 0.86 -32.39 2.22
N ALA A 232 0.55 -31.12 2.03
CA ALA A 232 -0.72 -30.63 1.53
C ALA A 232 -0.48 -29.96 0.17
N PRO A 233 -1.37 -30.13 -0.81
CA PRO A 233 -1.29 -29.35 -2.04
C PRO A 233 -1.34 -27.84 -1.74
N THR A 234 -0.60 -27.05 -2.51
CA THR A 234 -0.66 -25.58 -2.45
C THR A 234 -2.06 -25.04 -2.69
N LYS A 235 -2.31 -23.82 -2.25
CA LYS A 235 -3.65 -23.21 -2.19
C LYS A 235 -4.27 -22.94 -3.57
N ASP A 236 -3.49 -22.92 -4.64
CA ASP A 236 -4.00 -22.69 -5.99
C ASP A 236 -4.87 -23.85 -6.50
N ASN A 237 -5.85 -23.51 -7.32
CA ASN A 237 -6.69 -24.45 -8.08
C ASN A 237 -7.46 -25.47 -7.21
N GLN A 238 -7.75 -25.16 -5.95
CA GLN A 238 -8.57 -26.01 -5.08
C GLN A 238 -9.43 -25.22 -4.10
N MET A 239 -10.44 -25.92 -3.58
CA MET A 239 -11.30 -25.41 -2.53
C MET A 239 -10.53 -25.22 -1.23
N GLN A 240 -10.62 -24.02 -0.64
CA GLN A 240 -9.99 -23.70 0.64
C GLN A 240 -10.85 -24.22 1.80
N GLY A 241 -10.85 -25.54 2.00
CA GLY A 241 -11.62 -26.19 3.05
C GLY A 241 -11.27 -25.66 4.45
N ILE A 242 -12.28 -25.31 5.25
CA ILE A 242 -12.06 -24.95 6.66
C ILE A 242 -11.46 -26.13 7.42
N THR A 243 -11.95 -27.35 7.17
CA THR A 243 -11.37 -28.58 7.74
C THR A 243 -9.91 -28.78 7.33
N ARG A 244 -9.55 -28.50 6.06
CA ARG A 244 -8.14 -28.52 5.60
C ARG A 244 -7.29 -27.58 6.46
N GLN A 245 -7.73 -26.33 6.63
CA GLN A 245 -6.98 -25.35 7.42
C GLN A 245 -6.88 -25.77 8.88
N LYS A 246 -7.98 -26.24 9.50
CA LYS A 246 -7.95 -26.73 10.89
C LYS A 246 -7.06 -27.95 11.06
N THR A 247 -6.98 -28.85 10.08
CA THR A 247 -6.02 -29.95 10.10
C THR A 247 -4.58 -29.45 10.05
N ILE A 248 -4.26 -28.47 9.21
CA ILE A 248 -2.93 -27.86 9.16
C ILE A 248 -2.59 -27.17 10.49
N ASP A 249 -3.53 -26.42 11.07
CA ASP A 249 -3.36 -25.75 12.35
C ASP A 249 -3.12 -26.75 13.48
N VAL A 250 -3.88 -27.86 13.50
CA VAL A 250 -3.71 -28.96 14.45
C VAL A 250 -2.33 -29.58 14.33
N CYS A 251 -1.88 -29.90 13.11
CA CYS A 251 -0.53 -30.41 12.90
C CYS A 251 0.54 -29.46 13.44
N ARG A 252 0.46 -28.16 13.07
CA ARG A 252 1.42 -27.14 13.53
C ARG A 252 1.42 -26.97 15.05
N SER A 253 0.26 -27.04 15.70
CA SER A 253 0.14 -26.93 17.17
C SER A 253 0.70 -28.12 17.94
N HIS A 254 0.92 -29.26 17.27
CA HIS A 254 1.47 -30.49 17.86
C HIS A 254 2.85 -30.82 17.27
N ASP A 255 3.57 -29.80 16.78
CA ASP A 255 4.92 -29.92 16.20
C ASP A 255 5.04 -30.92 15.04
N ILE A 256 3.92 -31.24 14.36
CA ILE A 256 3.91 -32.02 13.13
C ILE A 256 4.24 -31.08 11.98
N LYS A 257 5.34 -31.35 11.28
CA LYS A 257 5.78 -30.51 10.16
C LYS A 257 4.82 -30.64 8.98
N VAL A 258 4.24 -29.52 8.57
CA VAL A 258 3.38 -29.42 7.39
C VAL A 258 4.09 -28.67 6.28
N ARG A 259 4.12 -29.25 5.07
CA ARG A 259 4.55 -28.54 3.86
C ARG A 259 3.37 -28.34 2.92
N GLU A 260 3.17 -27.10 2.48
CA GLU A 260 2.22 -26.78 1.41
C GLU A 260 3.01 -26.62 0.11
N LEU A 261 3.03 -27.63 -0.76
CA LEU A 261 3.83 -27.64 -2.00
C LEU A 261 3.11 -28.31 -3.18
N ASP A 262 3.59 -28.05 -4.39
CA ASP A 262 3.20 -28.79 -5.60
C ASP A 262 3.93 -30.15 -5.60
N PHE A 263 3.18 -31.25 -5.69
CA PHE A 263 3.73 -32.60 -5.81
C PHE A 263 2.96 -33.42 -6.85
N ALA A 264 3.69 -34.29 -7.56
CA ALA A 264 3.13 -35.12 -8.62
C ALA A 264 2.60 -36.46 -8.07
N LEU A 265 1.95 -37.23 -8.95
CA LEU A 265 1.43 -38.55 -8.61
C LEU A 265 2.52 -39.53 -8.18
N THR A 266 3.75 -39.36 -8.65
CA THR A 266 4.90 -40.17 -8.24
C THR A 266 5.13 -40.10 -6.73
N GLU A 267 4.96 -38.93 -6.12
CA GLU A 267 5.09 -38.71 -4.69
C GLU A 267 3.88 -39.24 -3.92
N VAL A 268 2.69 -39.21 -4.53
CA VAL A 268 1.49 -39.83 -3.95
C VAL A 268 1.64 -41.35 -3.88
N TYR A 269 2.06 -41.98 -4.97
CA TYR A 269 2.24 -43.44 -5.00
C TYR A 269 3.34 -43.92 -4.06
N GLY A 270 4.35 -43.07 -3.78
CA GLY A 270 5.44 -43.34 -2.84
C GLY A 270 5.25 -42.74 -1.45
N ALA A 271 4.01 -42.41 -1.05
CA ALA A 271 3.70 -41.89 0.27
C ALA A 271 3.57 -43.01 1.31
N ASP A 272 3.96 -42.70 2.55
CA ASP A 272 3.86 -43.63 3.69
C ASP A 272 2.40 -43.71 4.19
N GLU A 273 1.69 -42.59 4.17
CA GLU A 273 0.26 -42.52 4.45
C GLU A 273 -0.42 -41.51 3.52
N ALA A 274 -1.73 -41.60 3.36
CA ALA A 274 -2.52 -40.56 2.70
C ALA A 274 -3.88 -40.44 3.39
N PHE A 275 -4.49 -39.26 3.34
CA PHE A 275 -5.82 -39.05 3.91
C PHE A 275 -6.57 -37.89 3.23
N CYS A 276 -7.89 -37.94 3.33
CA CYS A 276 -8.78 -36.87 2.86
C CYS A 276 -9.42 -36.14 4.03
N THR A 277 -9.73 -34.86 3.83
CA THR A 277 -10.42 -34.03 4.82
C THR A 277 -11.68 -33.39 4.25
N GLY A 278 -12.74 -33.35 5.06
CA GLY A 278 -14.01 -32.72 4.69
C GLY A 278 -14.86 -32.45 5.93
N THR A 279 -15.81 -31.50 5.82
CA THR A 279 -16.67 -31.09 6.94
C THR A 279 -17.48 -32.25 7.53
N PHE A 280 -17.77 -33.26 6.71
CA PHE A 280 -18.58 -34.41 7.10
C PHE A 280 -17.79 -35.53 7.80
N PRO A 281 -16.66 -36.04 7.26
CA PRO A 281 -15.90 -37.11 7.92
C PRO A 281 -14.67 -36.68 8.73
N SER A 282 -14.37 -35.37 8.78
CA SER A 282 -13.17 -34.73 9.35
C SER A 282 -11.87 -35.22 8.70
N GLN A 283 -11.40 -36.43 8.99
CA GLN A 283 -10.22 -37.06 8.39
C GLN A 283 -10.47 -38.56 8.13
N ILE A 284 -10.32 -39.02 6.89
CA ILE A 284 -10.37 -40.45 6.51
C ILE A 284 -9.07 -40.82 5.79
N HIS A 285 -8.41 -41.88 6.25
CA HIS A 285 -7.24 -42.44 5.59
C HIS A 285 -7.56 -43.04 4.20
N VAL A 286 -6.58 -42.98 3.32
CA VAL A 286 -6.61 -43.50 1.95
C VAL A 286 -5.74 -44.76 1.92
N THR A 287 -6.32 -45.86 1.45
CA THR A 287 -5.65 -47.17 1.41
C THR A 287 -5.07 -47.48 0.03
N GLU A 288 -5.60 -46.85 -1.02
CA GLU A 288 -5.23 -47.12 -2.41
C GLU A 288 -5.42 -45.88 -3.29
N VAL A 289 -4.51 -45.66 -4.25
CA VAL A 289 -4.65 -44.68 -5.34
C VAL A 289 -4.30 -45.35 -6.66
N ASP A 290 -5.20 -45.32 -7.64
CA ASP A 290 -5.01 -45.91 -8.98
C ASP A 290 -4.59 -47.39 -8.96
N GLY A 291 -5.20 -48.18 -8.08
CA GLY A 291 -4.87 -49.61 -7.91
C GLY A 291 -3.57 -49.87 -7.13
N ARG A 292 -2.87 -48.81 -6.68
CA ARG A 292 -1.63 -48.93 -5.90
C ARG A 292 -1.94 -48.70 -4.43
N LYS A 293 -1.55 -49.67 -3.61
CA LYS A 293 -1.63 -49.57 -2.16
C LYS A 293 -0.73 -48.43 -1.64
N ILE A 294 -1.26 -47.59 -0.76
CA ILE A 294 -0.50 -46.55 -0.05
C ILE A 294 -0.04 -47.10 1.30
N GLY A 295 1.25 -46.96 1.61
CA GLY A 295 1.86 -47.58 2.79
C GLY A 295 1.56 -49.08 2.87
N ASP A 296 1.03 -49.52 4.01
CA ASP A 296 0.60 -50.90 4.24
C ASP A 296 -0.89 -51.15 3.92
N GLY A 297 -1.59 -50.15 3.39
CA GLY A 297 -3.02 -50.19 3.09
C GLY A 297 -3.91 -50.08 4.33
N LYS A 298 -3.37 -49.61 5.46
CA LYS A 298 -4.10 -49.32 6.69
C LYS A 298 -3.94 -47.85 7.07
N ARG A 299 -4.63 -47.44 8.14
CA ARG A 299 -4.43 -46.13 8.73
C ARG A 299 -3.06 -46.08 9.42
N GLY A 300 -2.20 -45.18 8.97
CA GLY A 300 -0.90 -44.99 9.59
C GLY A 300 -0.94 -44.15 10.89
N PRO A 301 0.15 -44.19 11.65
CA PRO A 301 0.23 -43.57 12.98
C PRO A 301 0.05 -42.05 12.97
N LEU A 302 0.54 -41.34 11.94
CA LEU A 302 0.45 -39.89 11.89
C LEU A 302 -1.00 -39.45 11.58
N THR A 303 -1.65 -40.12 10.63
CA THR A 303 -3.08 -39.91 10.34
C THR A 303 -3.95 -40.21 11.56
N GLU A 304 -3.62 -41.25 12.34
CA GLU A 304 -4.33 -41.55 13.58
C GLU A 304 -4.15 -40.46 14.65
N ALA A 305 -2.92 -39.97 14.82
CA ALA A 305 -2.63 -38.87 15.76
C ALA A 305 -3.41 -37.60 15.39
N ILE A 306 -3.38 -37.20 14.11
CA ILE A 306 -4.12 -36.03 13.60
C ILE A 306 -5.61 -36.16 13.86
N GLN A 307 -6.20 -37.34 13.65
CA GLN A 307 -7.62 -37.57 13.92
C GLN A 307 -7.95 -37.43 15.42
N LYS A 308 -7.10 -37.94 16.31
CA LYS A 308 -7.27 -37.79 17.77
C LYS A 308 -7.21 -36.32 18.19
N PHE A 309 -6.20 -35.58 17.75
CA PHE A 309 -6.05 -34.16 18.07
C PHE A 309 -7.21 -33.31 17.55
N SER A 310 -7.68 -33.60 16.32
CA SER A 310 -8.80 -32.88 15.71
C SER A 310 -10.11 -33.11 16.48
N THR A 311 -10.31 -34.30 17.06
CA THR A 311 -11.51 -34.62 17.86
C THR A 311 -11.56 -33.79 19.15
N VAL A 312 -10.42 -33.53 19.78
CA VAL A 312 -10.33 -32.67 20.98
C VAL A 312 -10.69 -31.21 20.65
N PHE A 313 -10.20 -30.70 19.51
CA PHE A 313 -10.48 -29.35 19.03
C PHE A 313 -11.95 -29.15 18.62
N GLU A 314 -12.63 -30.21 18.17
CA GLU A 314 -14.07 -30.21 17.85
C GLU A 314 -14.97 -30.20 19.10
N MET A 315 -14.48 -30.63 20.27
CA MET A 315 -15.26 -30.79 21.50
C MET A 315 -15.17 -29.61 22.48
N ASP A 316 -14.18 -28.70 22.36
CA ASP A 316 -14.00 -27.58 23.28
C ASP A 316 -13.79 -26.21 22.60
N PRO A 317 -14.85 -25.61 22.01
CA PRO A 317 -14.81 -24.21 21.60
C PRO A 317 -15.22 -23.32 22.77
N LYS A 318 -14.26 -22.54 23.32
CA LYS A 318 -14.55 -21.46 24.27
C LYS A 318 -15.68 -20.56 23.71
N PRO A 319 -16.70 -20.23 24.52
CA PRO A 319 -17.85 -19.47 24.05
C PRO A 319 -17.43 -18.05 23.65
N VAL A 320 -17.88 -17.61 22.47
CA VAL A 320 -17.86 -16.20 22.09
C VAL A 320 -19.12 -15.57 22.68
N THR A 321 -18.96 -14.81 23.76
CA THR A 321 -20.02 -13.94 24.29
C THR A 321 -20.14 -12.74 23.36
N VAL A 322 -21.29 -12.60 22.71
CA VAL A 322 -21.69 -11.37 22.03
C VAL A 322 -22.31 -10.48 23.10
N ASP A 323 -21.57 -9.47 23.56
CA ASP A 323 -22.12 -8.44 24.43
C ASP A 323 -23.02 -7.51 23.61
N ASN A 324 -24.33 -7.56 23.91
CA ASN A 324 -25.38 -6.77 23.25
C ASN A 324 -25.72 -5.46 23.97
N ASN A 325 -24.88 -4.96 24.89
CA ASN A 325 -25.19 -3.78 25.71
C ASN A 325 -24.12 -2.67 25.63
N SER A 326 -23.91 -2.11 24.44
CA SER A 326 -23.27 -0.79 24.32
C SER A 326 -23.86 0.04 23.17
N THR A 327 -25.17 0.31 23.26
CA THR A 327 -25.76 1.48 22.61
C THR A 327 -25.34 2.75 23.36
N ASP A 328 -24.87 3.73 22.58
CA ASP A 328 -24.77 5.15 22.90
C ASP A 328 -23.91 5.53 24.11
N GLN A 329 -22.61 5.78 23.83
CA GLN A 329 -21.78 6.87 24.40
C GLN A 329 -20.25 6.68 24.17
N ALA A 330 -19.83 5.71 23.34
CA ALA A 330 -18.42 5.50 23.00
C ALA A 330 -17.94 6.18 21.70
N GLU A 331 -18.78 6.98 21.02
CA GLU A 331 -18.46 7.55 19.69
C GLU A 331 -17.41 8.68 19.66
N VAL A 332 -16.75 9.03 20.77
CA VAL A 332 -15.71 10.08 20.76
C VAL A 332 -14.37 9.66 21.39
N LYS A 333 -14.18 8.38 21.77
CA LYS A 333 -12.90 7.92 22.37
C LYS A 333 -12.22 6.72 21.71
N ASP A 334 -12.90 5.94 20.87
CA ASP A 334 -12.27 4.79 20.18
C ASP A 334 -11.57 5.12 18.86
N ALA A 335 -11.45 6.40 18.50
CA ALA A 335 -10.62 6.83 17.37
C ALA A 335 -9.10 6.78 17.67
N GLN A 336 -8.68 6.30 18.84
CA GLN A 336 -7.27 6.26 19.25
C GLN A 336 -6.69 4.88 19.57
N ASP A 337 -7.47 3.78 19.59
CA ASP A 337 -6.94 2.42 19.83
C ASP A 337 -7.34 1.38 18.74
N GLY A 338 -7.76 1.84 17.57
CA GLY A 338 -8.19 0.98 16.46
C GLY A 338 -7.06 0.45 15.57
N VAL A 339 -6.08 -0.31 16.09
CA VAL A 339 -5.06 -0.96 15.23
C VAL A 339 -4.59 -2.32 15.79
N THR A 340 -5.45 -3.34 15.82
CA THR A 340 -5.08 -4.69 16.28
C THR A 340 -5.72 -5.82 15.47
N GLN A 341 -5.55 -5.81 14.14
CA GLN A 341 -5.39 -7.02 13.30
C GLN A 341 -5.29 -6.60 11.83
N TYR A 342 -4.06 -6.41 11.33
CA TYR A 342 -3.85 -6.33 9.89
C TYR A 342 -3.63 -7.76 9.38
N ASP A 343 -4.61 -8.23 8.61
CA ASP A 343 -4.71 -9.57 8.06
C ASP A 343 -3.95 -9.58 6.70
N GLU A 344 -3.02 -10.52 6.49
CA GLU A 344 -2.25 -10.67 5.23
C GLU A 344 -3.15 -10.85 3.99
N THR A 345 -4.42 -11.19 4.21
CA THR A 345 -5.49 -11.36 3.21
C THR A 345 -5.92 -10.05 2.51
N LEU A 346 -5.42 -8.89 2.95
CA LEU A 346 -5.68 -7.57 2.36
C LEU A 346 -4.64 -7.14 1.31
N ALA A 347 -3.65 -7.98 0.99
CA ALA A 347 -2.68 -7.73 -0.06
C ALA A 347 -3.39 -7.35 -1.38
N SER A 348 -3.12 -6.15 -1.88
CA SER A 348 -3.83 -5.59 -3.02
C SER A 348 -3.24 -6.11 -4.33
N THR A 349 -4.11 -6.51 -5.26
CA THR A 349 -3.67 -6.91 -6.61
C THR A 349 -2.95 -5.75 -7.31
N PRO A 350 -2.07 -5.99 -8.32
CA PRO A 350 -1.39 -4.91 -9.04
C PRO A 350 -2.36 -3.88 -9.64
N ALA A 351 -3.51 -4.31 -10.13
CA ALA A 351 -4.55 -3.41 -10.66
C ALA A 351 -5.20 -2.53 -9.57
N GLN A 352 -5.47 -3.10 -8.39
CA GLN A 352 -5.97 -2.36 -7.24
C GLN A 352 -4.91 -1.40 -6.68
N ASN A 353 -3.66 -1.83 -6.59
CA ASN A 353 -2.53 -0.97 -6.20
C ASN A 353 -2.40 0.24 -7.13
N ARG A 354 -2.51 0.03 -8.45
CA ARG A 354 -2.50 1.11 -9.42
C ARG A 354 -3.68 2.06 -9.24
N ARG A 355 -4.89 1.54 -8.98
CA ARG A 355 -6.07 2.37 -8.72
C ARG A 355 -5.94 3.22 -7.46
N LEU A 356 -5.45 2.64 -6.36
CA LEU A 356 -5.19 3.34 -5.11
C LEU A 356 -4.14 4.43 -5.30
N LEU A 357 -3.03 4.10 -5.97
CA LEU A 357 -1.98 5.06 -6.32
C LEU A 357 -2.53 6.21 -7.17
N MET A 358 -3.31 5.92 -8.22
CA MET A 358 -3.91 6.95 -9.07
C MET A 358 -4.83 7.88 -8.30
N LYS A 359 -5.64 7.36 -7.36
CA LYS A 359 -6.47 8.22 -6.50
C LYS A 359 -5.62 9.13 -5.61
N THR A 360 -4.55 8.59 -5.00
CA THR A 360 -3.59 9.39 -4.23
C THR A 360 -2.94 10.47 -5.10
N ASP A 361 -2.45 10.10 -6.28
CA ASP A 361 -1.80 11.01 -7.24
C ASP A 361 -2.76 12.06 -7.81
N LEU A 362 -4.08 11.85 -7.77
CA LEU A 362 -5.07 12.84 -8.22
C LEU A 362 -5.42 13.89 -7.16
N VAL A 363 -5.12 13.64 -5.89
CA VAL A 363 -5.51 14.54 -4.78
C VAL A 363 -4.29 15.07 -4.03
N VAL A 364 -3.44 14.18 -3.53
CA VAL A 364 -2.30 14.53 -2.67
C VAL A 364 -1.18 15.16 -3.48
N LEU A 365 -0.85 14.57 -4.63
CA LEU A 365 0.26 15.04 -5.46
C LEU A 365 0.03 16.45 -6.03
N PRO A 366 -1.13 16.83 -6.59
CA PRO A 366 -1.37 18.18 -7.09
C PRO A 366 -1.28 19.22 -5.97
N CYS A 367 -1.81 18.92 -4.79
CA CYS A 367 -1.67 19.80 -3.62
C CYS A 367 -0.20 20.04 -3.27
N ALA A 368 0.61 18.97 -3.22
CA ALA A 368 2.04 19.06 -2.92
C ALA A 368 2.80 19.84 -4.02
N VAL A 369 2.56 19.50 -5.29
CA VAL A 369 3.18 20.13 -6.46
C VAL A 369 2.88 21.62 -6.51
N ILE A 370 1.62 22.03 -6.40
CA ILE A 370 1.24 23.45 -6.49
C ILE A 370 1.82 24.23 -5.30
N SER A 371 1.75 23.67 -4.08
CA SER A 371 2.30 24.32 -2.89
C SER A 371 3.79 24.60 -3.03
N MET A 372 4.56 23.60 -3.47
CA MET A 372 6.00 23.75 -3.68
C MET A 372 6.33 24.61 -4.90
N THR A 373 5.55 24.51 -5.98
CA THR A 373 5.65 25.38 -7.16
C THR A 373 5.62 26.85 -6.77
N LEU A 374 4.64 27.22 -5.95
CA LEU A 374 4.52 28.57 -5.44
C LEU A 374 5.72 28.94 -4.55
N ALA A 375 6.18 28.02 -3.69
CA ALA A 375 7.31 28.25 -2.78
C ALA A 375 8.62 28.57 -3.50
N PHE A 376 8.80 28.02 -4.70
CA PHE A 376 9.93 28.36 -5.56
C PHE A 376 9.67 29.60 -6.43
N LEU A 377 8.43 29.86 -6.87
CA LEU A 377 8.10 31.07 -7.62
C LEU A 377 8.37 32.35 -6.81
N ASP A 378 8.09 32.35 -5.51
CA ASP A 378 8.42 33.46 -4.61
C ASP A 378 9.94 33.69 -4.53
N LYS A 379 10.71 32.62 -4.29
CA LYS A 379 12.18 32.69 -4.19
C LYS A 379 12.86 33.07 -5.51
N ALA A 380 12.33 32.59 -6.63
CA ALA A 380 12.84 32.86 -7.97
C ALA A 380 12.26 34.15 -8.59
N SER A 381 11.60 35.01 -7.80
CA SER A 381 10.99 36.24 -8.28
C SER A 381 12.01 37.16 -8.98
N PHE A 382 11.76 37.47 -10.25
CA PHE A 382 12.56 38.39 -11.06
C PHE A 382 12.41 39.87 -10.64
N ALA A 383 11.81 40.15 -9.47
CA ALA A 383 11.60 41.49 -8.92
C ALA A 383 12.86 42.37 -8.94
N ALA A 384 14.05 41.77 -8.74
CA ALA A 384 15.32 42.49 -8.80
C ALA A 384 15.64 43.08 -10.18
N ILE A 385 15.20 42.42 -11.26
CA ILE A 385 15.34 42.91 -12.64
C ILE A 385 14.32 44.03 -12.91
N PHE A 386 13.16 43.98 -12.25
CA PHE A 386 12.05 44.93 -12.40
C PHE A 386 12.06 46.08 -11.38
N GLY A 387 13.25 46.54 -10.97
CA GLY A 387 13.40 47.82 -10.26
C GLY A 387 13.33 47.77 -8.73
N LEU A 388 13.19 46.60 -8.09
CA LEU A 388 13.12 46.48 -6.62
C LEU A 388 14.31 47.16 -5.91
N ARG A 389 15.53 47.00 -6.45
CA ARG A 389 16.75 47.56 -5.82
C ARG A 389 16.73 49.09 -5.83
N GLN A 390 16.27 49.68 -6.93
CA GLN A 390 16.18 51.12 -7.12
C GLN A 390 15.06 51.71 -6.26
N ASP A 391 13.86 51.11 -6.30
CA ASP A 391 12.68 51.60 -5.58
C ASP A 391 12.82 51.53 -4.06
N ALA A 392 13.50 50.50 -3.53
CA ALA A 392 13.74 50.34 -2.10
C ALA A 392 15.09 50.93 -1.64
N ASN A 393 15.83 51.58 -2.55
CA ASN A 393 17.12 52.23 -2.32
C ASN A 393 18.17 51.34 -1.63
N LEU A 394 18.30 50.09 -2.10
CA LEU A 394 19.18 49.08 -1.50
C LEU A 394 20.65 49.35 -1.84
N LYS A 395 21.54 49.26 -0.84
CA LYS A 395 22.97 49.57 -0.95
C LYS A 395 23.87 48.37 -0.65
N GLY A 396 24.98 48.27 -1.39
CA GLY A 396 26.02 47.27 -1.14
C GLY A 396 25.48 45.84 -1.13
N GLN A 397 25.64 45.15 0.01
CA GLN A 397 25.20 43.76 0.20
C GLN A 397 23.77 43.63 0.76
N GLU A 398 23.01 44.72 0.90
CA GLU A 398 21.63 44.67 1.42
C GLU A 398 20.73 43.74 0.60
N TYR A 399 20.89 43.69 -0.73
CA TYR A 399 20.15 42.73 -1.55
C TYR A 399 20.49 41.27 -1.21
N SER A 400 21.77 40.96 -1.03
CA SER A 400 22.24 39.63 -0.60
C SER A 400 21.69 39.29 0.78
N TRP A 401 21.65 40.26 1.69
CA TRP A 401 21.05 40.12 3.02
C TRP A 401 19.54 39.91 2.98
N LEU A 402 18.78 40.56 2.08
CA LEU A 402 17.35 40.27 1.92
C LEU A 402 17.12 38.80 1.54
N GLY A 403 18.01 38.21 0.75
CA GLY A 403 18.01 36.78 0.46
C GLY A 403 18.28 35.92 1.70
N SER A 404 19.30 36.26 2.48
CA SER A 404 19.70 35.49 3.67
C SER A 404 18.73 35.64 4.86
N ILE A 405 18.14 36.82 5.10
CA ILE A 405 17.29 37.14 6.27
C ILE A 405 16.06 36.23 6.37
N PHE A 406 15.49 35.87 5.22
CA PHE A 406 14.41 34.89 5.13
C PHE A 406 14.76 33.59 5.88
N TYR A 407 15.97 33.09 5.70
CA TYR A 407 16.40 31.82 6.28
C TYR A 407 16.65 31.87 7.80
N PHE A 408 16.81 33.06 8.39
CA PHE A 408 16.85 33.19 9.87
C PHE A 408 15.46 32.98 10.48
N GLY A 409 14.41 33.54 9.86
CA GLY A 409 13.03 33.26 10.24
C GLY A 409 12.67 31.79 10.04
N TYR A 410 13.14 31.23 8.92
CA TYR A 410 13.01 29.81 8.61
C TYR A 410 13.61 28.92 9.72
N LEU A 411 14.89 29.15 10.08
CA LEU A 411 15.56 28.42 11.16
C LEU A 411 14.87 28.55 12.53
N ALA A 412 14.37 29.74 12.86
CA ALA A 412 13.68 29.97 14.13
C ALA A 412 12.41 29.11 14.25
N MET A 413 11.74 28.84 13.13
CA MET A 413 10.50 28.05 13.10
C MET A 413 10.74 26.53 12.94
N GLU A 414 11.95 26.08 12.58
CA GLU A 414 12.25 24.65 12.44
C GLU A 414 12.06 23.84 13.73
N LEU A 415 12.56 24.35 14.87
CA LEU A 415 12.40 23.68 16.17
C LEU A 415 10.93 23.60 16.62
N PRO A 416 10.14 24.69 16.59
CA PRO A 416 8.70 24.61 16.80
C PRO A 416 7.98 23.68 15.82
N SER A 417 8.38 23.68 14.54
CA SER A 417 7.79 22.84 13.50
C SER A 417 7.99 21.35 13.80
N LEU A 418 9.15 20.96 14.33
CA LEU A 418 9.41 19.58 14.78
C LEU A 418 8.35 19.08 15.76
N TRP A 419 7.98 19.92 16.72
CA TRP A 419 6.95 19.59 17.70
C TRP A 419 5.55 19.63 17.07
N LEU A 420 5.24 20.67 16.31
CA LEU A 420 3.92 20.88 15.69
C LEU A 420 3.54 19.74 14.74
N ILE A 421 4.45 19.30 13.85
CA ILE A 421 4.19 18.24 12.86
C ILE A 421 3.68 16.94 13.52
N THR A 422 4.11 16.65 14.77
CA THR A 422 3.67 15.47 15.51
C THR A 422 2.33 15.65 16.25
N LYS A 423 1.83 16.87 16.37
CA LYS A 423 0.65 17.23 17.18
C LYS A 423 -0.54 17.71 16.37
N VAL A 424 -0.29 18.40 15.26
CA VAL A 424 -1.35 18.99 14.46
C VAL A 424 -1.63 18.18 13.19
N PRO A 425 -2.86 18.23 12.66
CA PRO A 425 -3.16 17.61 11.37
C PRO A 425 -2.36 18.28 10.23
N ILE A 426 -1.54 17.50 9.53
CA ILE A 426 -0.52 17.99 8.59
C ILE A 426 -1.15 18.78 7.43
N GLY A 427 -2.29 18.32 6.89
CA GLY A 427 -2.94 18.99 5.75
C GLY A 427 -3.40 20.40 6.12
N LYS A 428 -4.03 20.54 7.29
CA LYS A 428 -4.48 21.84 7.84
C LYS A 428 -3.30 22.74 8.19
N PHE A 429 -2.21 22.16 8.68
CA PHE A 429 -1.01 22.91 9.01
C PHE A 429 -0.37 23.52 7.75
N ILE A 430 -0.19 22.71 6.70
CA ILE A 430 0.32 23.21 5.40
C ILE A 430 -0.61 24.31 4.85
N GLY A 431 -1.92 24.08 4.81
CA GLY A 431 -2.88 25.07 4.30
C GLY A 431 -2.81 26.41 5.07
N THR A 432 -2.70 26.34 6.40
CA THR A 432 -2.58 27.55 7.25
C THR A 432 -1.27 28.29 7.00
N CYS A 433 -0.15 27.56 6.91
CA CYS A 433 1.15 28.11 6.55
C CYS A 433 1.10 28.82 5.19
N LEU A 434 0.48 28.21 4.18
CA LEU A 434 0.34 28.82 2.85
C LEU A 434 -0.48 30.12 2.87
N VAL A 435 -1.58 30.18 3.62
CA VAL A 435 -2.38 31.40 3.74
C VAL A 435 -1.60 32.53 4.40
N LEU A 436 -0.93 32.25 5.53
CA LEU A 436 -0.13 33.24 6.25
C LEU A 436 1.08 33.71 5.42
N TRP A 437 1.74 32.77 4.74
CA TRP A 437 2.85 33.06 3.84
C TRP A 437 2.40 33.92 2.65
N GLY A 438 1.31 33.56 1.96
CA GLY A 438 0.77 34.35 0.85
C GLY A 438 0.35 35.77 1.27
N ALA A 439 -0.21 35.93 2.47
CA ALA A 439 -0.51 37.26 3.05
C ALA A 439 0.76 38.08 3.26
N ALA A 440 1.84 37.48 3.80
CA ALA A 440 3.13 38.13 3.94
C ALA A 440 3.75 38.50 2.57
N ILE A 441 3.56 37.68 1.52
CA ILE A 441 4.01 38.03 0.16
C ILE A 441 3.29 39.29 -0.33
N CYS A 442 1.96 39.37 -0.18
CA CYS A 442 1.23 40.58 -0.56
C CYS A 442 1.74 41.84 0.18
N LEU A 443 2.08 41.70 1.47
CA LEU A 443 2.62 42.80 2.28
C LEU A 443 3.99 43.32 1.80
N MET A 444 4.78 42.51 1.08
CA MET A 444 6.05 42.97 0.48
C MET A 444 5.85 44.17 -0.48
N SER A 445 4.70 44.23 -1.16
CA SER A 445 4.39 45.34 -2.09
C SER A 445 4.22 46.69 -1.39
N ALA A 446 3.95 46.69 -0.07
CA ALA A 446 3.82 47.89 0.76
C ALA A 446 5.17 48.38 1.33
N CYS A 447 6.26 47.65 1.14
CA CYS A 447 7.57 48.03 1.65
C CYS A 447 8.28 49.04 0.73
N HIS A 448 9.07 49.94 1.33
CA HIS A 448 9.78 51.02 0.63
C HIS A 448 11.26 51.17 1.02
N ASN A 449 11.76 50.34 1.93
CA ASN A 449 13.13 50.38 2.42
C ASN A 449 13.61 48.98 2.83
N PHE A 450 14.92 48.85 3.10
CA PHE A 450 15.54 47.60 3.53
C PHE A 450 14.88 47.03 4.80
N ALA A 451 14.64 47.84 5.82
CA ALA A 451 14.10 47.37 7.10
C ALA A 451 12.71 46.73 6.95
N GLY A 452 11.80 47.36 6.22
CA GLY A 452 10.46 46.81 5.97
C GLY A 452 10.51 45.51 5.16
N LEU A 453 11.32 45.46 4.10
CA LEU A 453 11.52 44.25 3.31
C LEU A 453 12.14 43.12 4.15
N ALA A 454 13.11 43.43 5.01
CA ALA A 454 13.75 42.48 5.89
C ALA A 454 12.77 41.90 6.92
N THR A 455 11.94 42.72 7.57
CA THR A 455 10.93 42.26 8.53
C THR A 455 9.94 41.30 7.89
N ILE A 456 9.37 41.66 6.75
CA ILE A 456 8.42 40.77 6.06
C ILE A 456 9.12 39.50 5.57
N ARG A 457 10.39 39.57 5.11
CA ARG A 457 11.20 38.39 4.77
C ARG A 457 11.39 37.43 5.93
N VAL A 458 11.58 37.91 7.17
CA VAL A 458 11.63 37.03 8.35
C VAL A 458 10.29 36.31 8.55
N LEU A 459 9.16 37.02 8.45
CA LEU A 459 7.84 36.42 8.59
C LEU A 459 7.56 35.38 7.49
N LEU A 460 7.93 35.69 6.24
CA LEU A 460 7.90 34.73 5.13
C LEU A 460 8.67 33.46 5.49
N GLY A 461 9.89 33.61 6.03
CA GLY A 461 10.71 32.50 6.49
C GLY A 461 10.01 31.63 7.53
N ILE A 462 9.40 32.26 8.54
CA ILE A 462 8.65 31.56 9.59
C ILE A 462 7.49 30.76 8.98
N PHE A 463 6.66 31.38 8.14
CA PHE A 463 5.47 30.71 7.61
C PHE A 463 5.78 29.59 6.61
N GLU A 464 6.90 29.68 5.90
CA GLU A 464 7.30 28.66 4.91
C GLU A 464 8.10 27.49 5.50
N ALA A 465 8.70 27.65 6.69
CA ALA A 465 9.64 26.69 7.30
C ALA A 465 9.14 25.24 7.27
N ALA A 466 7.90 25.03 7.73
CA ALA A 466 7.32 23.70 7.87
C ALA A 466 7.04 22.99 6.54
N LEU A 467 7.07 23.68 5.38
CA LEU A 467 6.60 23.11 4.13
C LEU A 467 7.47 21.92 3.67
N LEU A 468 8.80 22.07 3.68
CA LEU A 468 9.73 21.01 3.30
C LEU A 468 9.63 19.76 4.19
N PRO A 469 9.73 19.85 5.54
CA PRO A 469 9.62 18.67 6.39
C PRO A 469 8.23 18.03 6.28
N CYS A 470 7.16 18.81 6.12
CA CYS A 470 5.82 18.25 5.89
C CYS A 470 5.72 17.47 4.57
N MET A 471 6.34 17.94 3.47
CA MET A 471 6.34 17.19 2.22
C MET A 471 7.11 15.87 2.32
N LEU A 472 8.21 15.83 3.08
CA LEU A 472 8.94 14.58 3.33
C LEU A 472 8.10 13.57 4.10
N VAL A 473 7.40 14.03 5.15
CA VAL A 473 6.47 13.19 5.90
C VAL A 473 5.35 12.70 4.99
N LEU A 474 4.68 13.58 4.24
CA LEU A 474 3.64 13.21 3.27
C LEU A 474 4.15 12.18 2.26
N ASN A 475 5.34 12.37 1.70
CA ASN A 475 5.89 11.44 0.72
C ASN A 475 6.11 10.03 1.30
N SER A 476 6.56 9.94 2.55
CA SER A 476 6.75 8.67 3.25
C SER A 476 5.44 8.01 3.72
N THR A 477 4.42 8.82 4.02
CA THR A 477 3.11 8.37 4.52
C THR A 477 2.18 7.93 3.41
N TRP A 478 2.29 8.46 2.19
CA TRP A 478 1.34 8.20 1.10
C TRP A 478 1.86 7.28 -0.01
N TYR A 479 3.18 7.10 -0.15
CA TYR A 479 3.79 6.37 -1.27
C TYR A 479 4.72 5.23 -0.83
N ARG A 480 4.79 4.17 -1.64
CA ARG A 480 5.75 3.08 -1.45
C ARG A 480 7.17 3.54 -1.71
N ARG A 481 8.15 2.85 -1.11
CA ARG A 481 9.58 3.17 -1.30
C ARG A 481 9.94 3.28 -2.77
N GLU A 482 9.49 2.35 -3.62
CA GLU A 482 9.76 2.40 -5.06
C GLU A 482 9.14 3.62 -5.76
N GLU A 483 7.98 4.11 -5.31
CA GLU A 483 7.22 5.20 -5.96
C GLU A 483 7.69 6.61 -5.55
N GLN A 484 8.30 6.71 -4.36
CA GLN A 484 8.75 7.97 -3.76
C GLN A 484 9.68 8.81 -4.65
N PRO A 485 10.67 8.28 -5.39
CA PRO A 485 11.58 9.11 -6.19
C PRO A 485 10.87 9.97 -7.23
N LEU A 486 9.97 9.39 -8.01
CA LEU A 486 9.25 10.14 -9.04
C LEU A 486 8.34 11.20 -8.41
N ARG A 487 7.64 10.88 -7.31
CA ARG A 487 6.78 11.86 -6.64
C ARG A 487 7.59 12.98 -6.01
N THR A 488 8.73 12.64 -5.40
CA THR A 488 9.73 13.62 -4.91
C THR A 488 10.18 14.53 -6.04
N ALA A 489 10.50 13.97 -7.20
CA ALA A 489 10.84 14.76 -8.38
C ALA A 489 9.69 15.66 -8.80
N LEU A 490 8.43 15.19 -8.79
CA LEU A 490 7.29 15.98 -9.25
C LEU A 490 6.94 17.12 -8.29
N TRP A 491 6.84 16.87 -6.99
CA TRP A 491 6.51 17.95 -6.05
C TRP A 491 7.68 18.89 -5.81
N HIS A 492 8.93 18.43 -5.93
CA HIS A 492 10.12 19.28 -5.78
C HIS A 492 10.52 19.99 -7.08
N ASN A 493 10.30 19.38 -8.26
CA ASN A 493 10.47 20.08 -9.54
C ASN A 493 9.27 20.99 -9.75
N THR A 494 9.46 22.21 -9.32
CA THR A 494 8.41 23.17 -9.04
C THR A 494 7.71 23.75 -10.23
N PHE A 495 7.96 23.29 -11.46
CA PHE A 495 7.54 23.96 -12.69
C PHE A 495 7.84 25.49 -12.73
N ALA A 496 8.47 26.05 -11.70
CA ALA A 496 8.45 27.45 -11.31
C ALA A 496 9.47 28.23 -12.12
N GLY A 497 10.61 27.60 -12.43
CA GLY A 497 11.56 28.20 -13.36
C GLY A 497 11.01 28.30 -14.79
N VAL A 498 10.13 27.37 -15.20
CA VAL A 498 9.51 27.38 -16.54
C VAL A 498 8.37 28.39 -16.59
N PHE A 499 7.43 28.32 -15.65
CA PHE A 499 6.29 29.24 -15.61
C PHE A 499 6.65 30.62 -15.09
N GLY A 500 7.61 30.75 -14.17
CA GLY A 500 7.98 32.00 -13.53
C GLY A 500 8.61 32.99 -14.50
N GLY A 501 9.44 32.53 -15.45
CA GLY A 501 9.99 33.39 -16.51
C GLY A 501 8.90 33.92 -17.44
N ILE A 502 7.98 33.03 -17.87
CA ILE A 502 6.85 33.38 -18.74
C ILE A 502 5.87 34.33 -18.03
N LEU A 503 5.52 34.03 -16.78
CA LEU A 503 4.59 34.80 -15.98
C LEU A 503 5.17 36.17 -15.62
N SER A 504 6.46 36.23 -15.29
CA SER A 504 7.15 37.50 -15.05
C SER A 504 7.28 38.33 -16.32
N TYR A 505 7.46 37.71 -17.48
CA TYR A 505 7.38 38.41 -18.76
C TYR A 505 5.98 38.99 -19.02
N ALA A 506 4.92 38.21 -18.77
CA ALA A 506 3.55 38.66 -18.91
C ALA A 506 3.22 39.82 -17.95
N ILE A 507 3.57 39.69 -16.67
CA ILE A 507 3.39 40.72 -15.64
C ILE A 507 4.22 41.97 -15.95
N GLY A 508 5.41 41.79 -16.53
CA GLY A 508 6.29 42.86 -16.97
C GLY A 508 5.66 43.83 -17.97
N ASN A 509 4.64 43.39 -18.71
CA ASN A 509 3.91 44.21 -19.68
C ASN A 509 2.70 44.95 -19.10
N ILE A 510 2.38 44.75 -17.81
CA ILE A 510 1.27 45.45 -17.15
C ILE A 510 1.60 46.94 -17.02
N LYS A 511 0.81 47.80 -17.65
CA LYS A 511 0.87 49.26 -17.51
C LYS A 511 -0.13 49.71 -16.45
N GLY A 512 0.32 49.85 -15.21
CA GLY A 512 -0.52 50.34 -14.11
C GLY A 512 0.21 51.35 -13.22
N SER A 513 -0.43 51.76 -12.12
CA SER A 513 0.06 52.83 -11.23
C SER A 513 1.20 52.42 -10.29
N LEU A 514 1.36 51.12 -10.01
CA LEU A 514 2.46 50.58 -9.20
C LEU A 514 3.65 50.16 -10.06
N SER A 515 4.84 50.16 -9.47
CA SER A 515 6.03 49.54 -10.07
C SER A 515 5.81 48.05 -10.32
N THR A 516 6.36 47.54 -11.43
CA THR A 516 6.15 46.15 -11.90
C THR A 516 6.41 45.09 -10.83
N TRP A 517 7.47 45.24 -10.02
CA TRP A 517 7.79 44.27 -8.96
C TRP A 517 6.71 44.14 -7.88
N LYS A 518 5.91 45.19 -7.64
CA LYS A 518 4.80 45.16 -6.68
C LYS A 518 3.66 44.28 -7.19
N TYR A 519 3.36 44.33 -8.49
CA TYR A 519 2.36 43.43 -9.09
C TYR A 519 2.77 41.96 -8.98
N ILE A 520 4.06 41.66 -9.15
CA ILE A 520 4.57 40.29 -9.01
C ILE A 520 4.21 39.74 -7.61
N PHE A 521 4.52 40.47 -6.55
CA PHE A 521 4.21 40.01 -5.18
C PHE A 521 2.71 39.98 -4.88
N ILE A 522 1.91 40.94 -5.35
CA ILE A 522 0.46 40.92 -5.14
C ILE A 522 -0.18 39.69 -5.80
N ILE A 523 0.16 39.43 -7.08
CA ILE A 523 -0.40 38.31 -7.84
C ILE A 523 0.05 36.99 -7.22
N TYR A 524 1.35 36.84 -6.92
CA TYR A 524 1.88 35.61 -6.33
C TYR A 524 1.26 35.36 -4.95
N GLY A 525 1.20 36.37 -4.09
CA GLY A 525 0.59 36.25 -2.77
C GLY A 525 -0.90 35.89 -2.83
N ALA A 526 -1.67 36.50 -3.73
CA ALA A 526 -3.10 36.19 -3.90
C ALA A 526 -3.34 34.75 -4.36
N VAL A 527 -2.56 34.27 -5.33
CA VAL A 527 -2.63 32.87 -5.79
C VAL A 527 -2.22 31.90 -4.69
N THR A 528 -1.21 32.26 -3.89
CA THR A 528 -0.76 31.47 -2.74
C THR A 528 -1.83 31.39 -1.65
N ILE A 529 -2.53 32.49 -1.34
CA ILE A 529 -3.65 32.48 -0.38
C ILE A 529 -4.77 31.57 -0.87
N LEU A 530 -5.18 31.71 -2.14
CA LEU A 530 -6.23 30.86 -2.72
C LEU A 530 -5.85 29.38 -2.65
N THR A 531 -4.61 29.06 -3.02
CA THR A 531 -4.07 27.69 -2.93
C THR A 531 -4.04 27.20 -1.49
N GLY A 532 -3.67 28.05 -0.53
CA GLY A 532 -3.68 27.73 0.89
C GLY A 532 -5.06 27.31 1.38
N PHE A 533 -6.12 28.02 0.98
CA PHE A 533 -7.50 27.60 1.28
C PHE A 533 -7.88 26.28 0.60
N VAL A 534 -7.51 26.08 -0.67
CA VAL A 534 -7.76 24.79 -1.34
C VAL A 534 -7.08 23.64 -0.60
N VAL A 535 -5.79 23.79 -0.25
CA VAL A 535 -5.03 22.76 0.45
C VAL A 535 -5.61 22.50 1.85
N LEU A 536 -6.04 23.55 2.56
CA LEU A 536 -6.63 23.45 3.90
C LEU A 536 -7.87 22.53 3.95
N PHE A 537 -8.66 22.51 2.88
CA PHE A 537 -9.87 21.68 2.79
C PHE A 537 -9.68 20.39 1.98
N ALA A 538 -8.81 20.38 0.98
CA ALA A 538 -8.66 19.28 0.04
C ALA A 538 -7.63 18.23 0.49
N LEU A 539 -6.55 18.62 1.18
CA LEU A 539 -5.47 17.72 1.55
C LEU A 539 -5.81 16.95 2.84
N PRO A 540 -6.06 15.63 2.77
CA PRO A 540 -6.29 14.84 3.98
C PRO A 540 -5.00 14.65 4.79
N ASP A 541 -5.18 14.47 6.10
CA ASP A 541 -4.07 14.38 7.05
C ASP A 541 -3.36 13.03 7.05
N SER A 542 -4.08 11.93 6.77
CA SER A 542 -3.52 10.59 6.65
C SER A 542 -4.33 9.70 5.72
N PRO A 543 -3.77 8.58 5.23
CA PRO A 543 -4.50 7.60 4.44
C PRO A 543 -5.73 7.03 5.16
N GLN A 544 -5.73 7.01 6.50
CA GLN A 544 -6.84 6.54 7.33
C GLN A 544 -8.01 7.53 7.35
N THR A 545 -7.75 8.83 7.28
CA THR A 545 -8.77 9.89 7.32
C THR A 545 -9.10 10.45 5.94
N ALA A 546 -8.54 9.87 4.88
CA ALA A 546 -8.72 10.32 3.51
C ALA A 546 -10.20 10.28 3.09
N TRP A 547 -10.77 11.44 2.76
CA TRP A 547 -12.18 11.58 2.37
C TRP A 547 -12.50 10.96 1.00
N PHE A 548 -11.49 10.76 0.13
CA PHE A 548 -11.64 10.19 -1.22
C PHE A 548 -11.46 8.67 -1.29
N PHE A 549 -11.09 8.03 -0.17
CA PHE A 549 -11.04 6.57 -0.07
C PHE A 549 -12.28 6.02 0.63
N SER A 550 -12.80 4.90 0.12
CA SER A 550 -13.80 4.12 0.87
C SER A 550 -13.17 3.46 2.10
N GLU A 551 -13.99 3.04 3.07
CA GLU A 551 -13.50 2.34 4.28
C GLU A 551 -12.67 1.09 3.97
N GLU A 552 -12.95 0.41 2.87
CA GLU A 552 -12.13 -0.71 2.39
C GLU A 552 -10.80 -0.23 1.78
N GLU A 553 -10.84 0.81 0.96
CA GLU A 553 -9.64 1.37 0.33
C GLU A 553 -8.67 1.91 1.38
N LYS A 554 -9.18 2.56 2.43
CA LYS A 554 -8.38 3.02 3.58
C LYS A 554 -7.58 1.88 4.21
N ARG A 555 -8.24 0.74 4.51
CA ARG A 555 -7.58 -0.44 5.10
C ARG A 555 -6.52 -1.04 4.16
N ARG A 556 -6.81 -1.11 2.86
CA ARG A 556 -5.89 -1.63 1.85
C ARG A 556 -4.66 -0.75 1.67
N VAL A 557 -4.83 0.57 1.68
CA VAL A 557 -3.71 1.51 1.54
C VAL A 557 -2.73 1.36 2.71
N ILE A 558 -3.21 1.10 3.93
CA ILE A 558 -2.32 0.88 5.08
C ILE A 558 -1.50 -0.40 4.90
N VAL A 559 -2.15 -1.53 4.58
CA VAL A 559 -1.45 -2.81 4.30
C VAL A 559 -0.44 -2.65 3.17
N ARG A 560 -0.83 -1.92 2.13
CA ARG A 560 0.03 -1.61 0.98
C ARG A 560 1.28 -0.81 1.37
N LEU A 561 1.18 0.08 2.36
CA LEU A 561 2.27 0.94 2.83
C LEU A 561 3.09 0.30 3.95
N ALA A 562 2.54 -0.69 4.65
CA ALA A 562 3.23 -1.42 5.71
C ALA A 562 4.52 -2.09 5.20
N GLU A 563 4.54 -2.59 3.96
CA GLU A 563 5.74 -3.12 3.28
C GLU A 563 6.95 -2.16 3.33
N ASN A 564 6.72 -0.84 3.47
CA ASN A 564 7.80 0.13 3.62
C ASN A 564 8.58 -0.04 4.92
N GLN A 565 8.07 -0.69 5.97
CA GLN A 565 8.74 -0.82 7.27
C GLN A 565 9.27 0.51 7.84
N THR A 566 8.64 1.64 7.50
CA THR A 566 9.02 2.95 8.04
C THR A 566 7.97 3.52 9.00
N GLY A 567 6.79 2.88 9.11
CA GLY A 567 5.64 3.36 9.89
C GLY A 567 4.84 4.43 9.15
N VAL A 568 3.50 4.29 9.15
CA VAL A 568 2.56 5.17 8.44
C VAL A 568 1.97 6.25 9.37
N ASP A 569 1.83 5.94 10.66
CA ASP A 569 1.28 6.85 11.66
C ASP A 569 2.35 7.81 12.21
N THR A 570 2.03 9.10 12.17
CA THR A 570 2.88 10.19 12.69
C THR A 570 2.60 10.53 14.15
N LYS A 571 1.51 10.01 14.75
CA LYS A 571 1.06 10.33 16.12
C LYS A 571 1.63 9.38 17.19
N LYS A 572 2.88 8.95 17.05
CA LYS A 572 3.55 8.12 18.07
C LYS A 572 4.14 8.99 19.20
N LYS A 573 4.42 8.37 20.35
CA LYS A 573 5.06 9.07 21.48
C LYS A 573 6.47 9.51 21.09
N PHE A 574 6.84 10.74 21.47
CA PHE A 574 8.16 11.28 21.22
C PHE A 574 9.23 10.49 21.98
N ASP A 575 10.25 9.99 21.28
CA ASP A 575 11.35 9.20 21.84
C ASP A 575 12.72 9.80 21.52
N SER A 576 13.33 10.42 22.52
CA SER A 576 14.65 11.07 22.41
C SER A 576 15.78 10.11 22.05
N ARG A 577 15.63 8.79 22.29
CA ARG A 577 16.65 7.79 21.93
C ARG A 577 16.83 7.71 20.40
N GLN A 578 15.75 7.89 19.65
CA GLN A 578 15.78 7.90 18.19
C GLN A 578 16.58 9.10 17.63
N ILE A 579 16.59 10.23 18.33
CA ILE A 579 17.41 11.41 17.97
C ILE A 579 18.89 11.11 18.16
N ILE A 580 19.26 10.51 19.31
CA ILE A 580 20.64 10.13 19.59
C ILE A 580 21.14 9.12 18.55
N GLU A 581 20.27 8.20 18.11
CA GLU A 581 20.59 7.28 17.02
C GLU A 581 20.86 8.02 15.70
N ALA A 582 19.99 8.96 15.30
CA ALA A 582 20.20 9.76 14.09
C ALA A 582 21.53 10.52 14.11
N LEU A 583 21.90 11.12 15.25
CA LEU A 583 23.16 11.82 15.43
C LEU A 583 24.39 10.90 15.30
N LYS A 584 24.27 9.63 15.70
CA LYS A 584 25.34 8.62 15.61
C LYS A 584 25.39 7.93 14.25
N ASP A 585 24.38 8.09 13.40
CA ASP A 585 24.30 7.40 12.12
C ASP A 585 25.07 8.15 11.02
N PRO A 586 26.18 7.60 10.48
CA PRO A 586 26.97 8.27 9.44
C PRO A 586 26.17 8.52 8.14
N LYS A 587 25.08 7.78 7.90
CA LYS A 587 24.19 8.00 6.75
C LYS A 587 23.44 9.33 6.87
N CYS A 588 23.09 9.75 8.09
CA CYS A 588 22.42 11.03 8.35
C CYS A 588 23.36 12.21 8.05
N TRP A 589 24.64 12.09 8.39
CA TRP A 589 25.64 13.09 8.06
C TRP A 589 25.85 13.26 6.56
N CYS A 590 25.76 12.19 5.78
CA CYS A 590 25.82 12.26 4.31
C CYS A 590 24.62 13.03 3.74
N VAL A 591 23.41 12.79 4.30
CA VAL A 591 22.18 13.53 3.95
C VAL A 591 22.34 15.03 4.24
N TRP A 592 22.87 15.40 5.42
CA TRP A 592 23.10 16.79 5.80
C TRP A 592 24.18 17.48 4.95
N ALA A 593 25.29 16.79 4.67
CA ALA A 593 26.34 17.28 3.79
C ALA A 593 25.83 17.56 2.37
N CYS A 594 25.01 16.66 1.84
CA CYS A 594 24.34 16.87 0.56
C CYS A 594 23.38 18.07 0.62
N GLY A 595 22.64 18.24 1.71
CA GLY A 595 21.70 19.35 1.84
C GLY A 595 22.36 20.72 1.90
N ILE A 596 23.50 20.83 2.60
CA ILE A 596 24.33 22.05 2.60
C ILE A 596 24.88 22.31 1.20
N GLY A 597 25.44 21.28 0.54
CA GLY A 597 25.96 21.40 -0.82
C GLY A 597 24.88 21.85 -1.82
N TYR A 598 23.72 21.20 -1.80
CA TYR A 598 22.58 21.59 -2.62
C TYR A 598 22.17 23.05 -2.36
N ALA A 599 22.05 23.45 -1.10
CA ALA A 599 21.62 24.79 -0.74
C ALA A 599 22.60 25.89 -1.19
N ILE A 600 23.91 25.65 -1.08
CA ILE A 600 24.93 26.57 -1.61
C ILE A 600 24.81 26.70 -3.13
N ALA A 601 24.70 25.57 -3.84
CA ALA A 601 24.53 25.57 -5.30
C ALA A 601 23.21 26.24 -5.72
N ASN A 602 22.11 25.90 -5.05
CA ASN A 602 20.77 26.46 -5.27
C ASN A 602 20.76 27.98 -5.10
N ALA A 603 21.36 28.50 -4.05
CA ALA A 603 21.40 29.93 -3.78
C ALA A 603 22.15 30.71 -4.88
N GLY A 604 23.25 30.16 -5.40
CA GLY A 604 23.97 30.73 -6.55
C GLY A 604 23.13 30.70 -7.82
N ILE A 605 22.52 29.55 -8.12
CA ILE A 605 21.71 29.35 -9.32
C ILE A 605 20.50 30.27 -9.34
N THR A 606 19.70 30.26 -8.27
CA THR A 606 18.41 30.95 -8.26
C THR A 606 18.55 32.47 -8.21
N ASN A 607 19.51 33.00 -7.43
CA ASN A 607 19.63 34.44 -7.22
C ASN A 607 20.60 35.13 -8.19
N PHE A 608 21.63 34.42 -8.68
CA PHE A 608 22.73 35.03 -9.42
C PHE A 608 22.83 34.58 -10.87
N ASN A 609 22.28 33.43 -11.29
CA ASN A 609 22.35 33.05 -12.71
C ASN A 609 21.69 34.07 -13.65
N PRO A 610 20.52 34.69 -13.35
CA PRO A 610 20.00 35.76 -14.19
C PRO A 610 20.96 36.95 -14.30
N LEU A 611 21.71 37.26 -13.24
CA LEU A 611 22.72 38.33 -13.24
C LEU A 611 23.97 37.94 -14.05
N ILE A 612 24.41 36.68 -13.96
CA ILE A 612 25.51 36.15 -14.77
C ILE A 612 25.14 36.17 -16.26
N ILE A 613 23.94 35.71 -16.62
CA ILE A 613 23.43 35.73 -17.99
C ILE A 613 23.28 37.17 -18.51
N ALA A 614 22.81 38.10 -17.67
CA ALA A 614 22.79 39.52 -18.04
C ALA A 614 24.20 40.04 -18.35
N GLY A 615 25.21 39.58 -17.60
CA GLY A 615 26.63 39.84 -17.84
C GLY A 615 27.15 39.34 -19.19
N TYR A 616 26.44 38.46 -19.89
CA TYR A 616 26.79 37.99 -21.24
C TYR A 616 26.35 38.98 -22.34
N GLY A 617 25.71 40.09 -21.98
CA GLY A 617 25.31 41.16 -22.90
C GLY A 617 23.92 41.00 -23.50
N PHE A 618 23.05 40.18 -22.90
CA PHE A 618 21.65 40.05 -23.32
C PHE A 618 20.76 41.19 -22.76
N SER A 619 19.70 41.57 -23.48
CA SER A 619 18.68 42.49 -22.97
C SER A 619 17.93 41.88 -21.79
N GLN A 620 17.34 42.70 -20.90
CA GLN A 620 16.63 42.21 -19.70
C GLN A 620 15.59 41.12 -20.02
N THR A 621 14.76 41.35 -21.04
CA THR A 621 13.75 40.40 -21.50
C THR A 621 14.37 39.10 -22.03
N LYS A 622 15.47 39.21 -22.79
CA LYS A 622 16.16 38.04 -23.35
C LYS A 622 16.90 37.26 -22.26
N THR A 623 17.47 37.93 -21.26
CA THR A 623 18.11 37.31 -20.09
C THR A 623 17.14 36.42 -19.31
N VAL A 624 15.93 36.92 -19.04
CA VAL A 624 14.88 36.12 -18.37
C VAL A 624 14.54 34.87 -19.19
N LEU A 625 14.38 35.03 -20.51
CA LEU A 625 14.11 33.91 -21.40
C LEU A 625 15.26 32.90 -21.42
N MET A 626 16.51 33.36 -21.47
CA MET A 626 17.72 32.53 -21.49
C MET A 626 17.98 31.82 -20.15
N ALA A 627 17.36 32.23 -19.04
CA ALA A 627 17.44 31.46 -17.79
C ALA A 627 16.52 30.22 -17.80
N THR A 628 15.49 30.20 -18.66
CA THR A 628 14.46 29.15 -18.71
C THR A 628 15.00 27.76 -19.04
N PRO A 629 15.93 27.57 -20.02
CA PRO A 629 16.44 26.25 -20.37
C PRO A 629 17.09 25.52 -19.20
N GLN A 630 17.76 26.22 -18.29
CA GLN A 630 18.36 25.59 -17.11
C GLN A 630 17.30 24.92 -16.22
N ALA A 631 16.17 25.60 -15.98
CA ALA A 631 15.07 25.04 -15.22
C ALA A 631 14.42 23.85 -15.95
N ALA A 632 14.33 23.90 -17.28
CA ALA A 632 13.84 22.79 -18.08
C ALA A 632 14.78 21.57 -18.00
N VAL A 633 16.10 21.76 -18.03
CA VAL A 633 17.09 20.69 -17.84
C VAL A 633 16.92 20.04 -16.47
N ALA A 634 16.81 20.84 -15.40
CA ALA A 634 16.59 20.31 -14.04
C ALA A 634 15.32 19.46 -13.96
N MET A 635 14.21 19.94 -14.54
CA MET A 635 12.92 19.26 -14.55
C MET A 635 12.95 17.97 -15.37
N VAL A 636 13.44 18.01 -16.61
CA VAL A 636 13.48 16.86 -17.51
C VAL A 636 14.45 15.80 -16.99
N ALA A 637 15.66 16.19 -16.58
CA ALA A 637 16.63 15.26 -16.03
C ALA A 637 16.10 14.59 -14.75
N GLY A 638 15.48 15.36 -13.85
CA GLY A 638 14.85 14.84 -12.64
C GLY A 638 13.75 13.83 -12.96
N ALA A 639 12.81 14.17 -13.85
CA ALA A 639 11.71 13.29 -14.22
C ALA A 639 12.18 12.00 -14.93
N VAL A 640 13.11 12.11 -15.88
CA VAL A 640 13.63 10.96 -16.62
C VAL A 640 14.39 10.01 -15.71
N LEU A 641 15.34 10.51 -14.92
CA LEU A 641 16.18 9.66 -14.06
C LEU A 641 15.38 9.02 -12.92
N THR A 642 14.41 9.75 -12.35
CA THR A 642 13.51 9.17 -11.33
C THR A 642 12.46 8.21 -11.92
N THR A 643 12.09 8.36 -13.19
CA THR A 643 11.27 7.35 -13.89
C THR A 643 12.06 6.08 -14.14
N ILE A 644 13.33 6.18 -14.56
CA ILE A 644 14.21 5.01 -14.75
C ILE A 644 14.39 4.25 -13.42
N SER A 645 14.49 4.95 -12.29
CA SER A 645 14.62 4.31 -10.96
C SER A 645 13.36 3.60 -10.46
N LEU A 646 12.21 3.75 -11.14
CA LEU A 646 11.01 2.92 -10.91
C LEU A 646 11.18 1.51 -11.48
N PHE A 647 11.88 1.39 -12.61
CA PHE A 647 12.04 0.11 -13.33
C PHE A 647 13.29 -0.64 -12.90
N VAL A 648 14.34 0.07 -12.48
CA VAL A 648 15.60 -0.53 -12.04
C VAL A 648 15.91 -0.12 -10.61
N GLN A 649 15.89 -1.10 -9.71
CA GLN A 649 16.16 -0.88 -8.30
C GLN A 649 17.63 -0.56 -8.04
N ASN A 650 17.88 0.15 -6.93
CA ASN A 650 19.23 0.46 -6.42
C ASN A 650 20.13 1.35 -7.31
N LEU A 651 19.55 2.17 -8.20
CA LEU A 651 20.27 3.17 -8.99
C LEU A 651 20.29 4.57 -8.37
N ARG A 652 19.68 4.78 -7.19
CA ARG A 652 19.40 6.14 -6.69
C ARG A 652 20.67 6.90 -6.33
N CYS A 653 21.62 6.27 -5.65
CA CYS A 653 22.92 6.87 -5.35
C CYS A 653 23.77 7.02 -6.61
N VAL A 654 23.65 6.11 -7.59
CA VAL A 654 24.36 6.26 -8.87
C VAL A 654 23.89 7.53 -9.58
N PHE A 655 22.59 7.74 -9.69
CA PHE A 655 22.04 8.95 -10.31
C PHE A 655 22.30 10.21 -9.48
N TRP A 656 22.33 10.10 -8.15
CA TRP A 656 22.81 11.19 -7.29
C TRP A 656 24.26 11.58 -7.66
N ILE A 657 25.19 10.63 -7.65
CA ILE A 657 26.62 10.91 -7.90
C ILE A 657 26.85 11.44 -9.32
N VAL A 658 26.33 10.75 -10.33
CA VAL A 658 26.54 11.10 -11.74
C VAL A 658 25.98 12.48 -12.04
N SER A 659 24.78 12.80 -11.53
CA SER A 659 24.17 14.11 -11.77
C SER A 659 24.93 15.24 -11.07
N ALA A 660 25.48 15.00 -9.88
CA ALA A 660 26.34 15.97 -9.20
C ALA A 660 27.61 16.25 -10.00
N LEU A 661 28.22 15.23 -10.61
CA LEU A 661 29.40 15.37 -11.48
C LEU A 661 29.08 16.11 -12.79
N ILE A 662 27.90 15.88 -13.38
CA ILE A 662 27.43 16.65 -14.55
C ILE A 662 27.25 18.12 -14.18
N GLY A 663 26.61 18.43 -13.05
CA GLY A 663 26.48 19.80 -12.55
C GLY A 663 27.82 20.47 -12.27
N LEU A 664 28.78 19.73 -11.72
CA LEU A 664 30.17 20.18 -11.52
C LEU A 664 30.83 20.57 -12.84
N ALA A 665 30.69 19.76 -13.89
CA ALA A 665 31.22 20.07 -15.21
C ALA A 665 30.64 21.38 -15.75
N GLY A 666 29.33 21.62 -15.58
CA GLY A 666 28.70 22.88 -15.93
C GLY A 666 29.30 24.07 -15.18
N ALA A 667 29.52 23.96 -13.87
CA ALA A 667 30.14 25.02 -13.07
C ALA A 667 31.59 25.30 -13.50
N VAL A 668 32.37 24.26 -13.84
CA VAL A 668 33.73 24.38 -14.39
C VAL A 668 33.72 25.14 -15.72
N MET A 669 32.76 24.85 -16.61
CA MET A 669 32.62 25.56 -17.88
C MET A 669 32.33 27.04 -17.67
N VAL A 670 31.41 27.40 -16.76
CA VAL A 670 31.11 28.81 -16.48
C VAL A 670 32.31 29.52 -15.85
N HIS A 671 33.10 28.83 -15.03
CA HIS A 671 34.27 29.41 -14.37
C HIS A 671 35.45 29.65 -15.31
N THR A 672 35.71 28.72 -16.23
CA THR A 672 36.95 28.69 -17.02
C THR A 672 36.83 29.31 -18.41
N LEU A 673 35.64 29.32 -19.02
CA LEU A 673 35.46 29.81 -20.39
C LEU A 673 35.43 31.33 -20.43
N ASP A 674 36.10 31.91 -21.45
CA ASP A 674 36.02 33.34 -21.69
C ASP A 674 34.71 33.69 -22.43
N VAL A 675 33.82 34.40 -21.75
CA VAL A 675 32.51 34.81 -22.28
C VAL A 675 32.65 35.64 -23.55
N SER A 676 33.74 36.40 -23.71
CA SER A 676 33.97 37.23 -24.90
C SER A 676 34.20 36.41 -26.17
N LEU A 677 34.82 35.22 -26.05
CA LEU A 677 35.19 34.34 -27.16
C LEU A 677 34.24 33.14 -27.31
N GLN A 678 33.72 32.64 -26.18
CA GLN A 678 33.03 31.35 -26.07
C GLN A 678 31.69 31.47 -25.34
N ARG A 679 30.96 32.57 -25.58
CA ARG A 679 29.69 32.90 -24.92
C ARG A 679 28.70 31.73 -24.90
N ASP A 680 28.51 31.07 -26.04
CA ASP A 680 27.50 30.03 -26.19
C ASP A 680 27.88 28.74 -25.45
N ALA A 681 29.18 28.43 -25.36
CA ALA A 681 29.69 27.32 -24.57
C ALA A 681 29.58 27.61 -23.06
N SER A 682 29.86 28.84 -22.62
CA SER A 682 29.63 29.26 -21.22
C SER A 682 28.14 29.17 -20.84
N LEU A 683 27.26 29.61 -21.75
CA LEU A 683 25.81 29.49 -21.58
C LEU A 683 25.33 28.03 -21.51
N ALA A 684 25.90 27.13 -22.32
CA ALA A 684 25.66 25.70 -22.19
C ALA A 684 26.07 25.17 -20.80
N GLY A 685 27.18 25.67 -20.25
CA GLY A 685 27.60 25.40 -18.87
C GLY A 685 26.53 25.78 -17.84
N VAL A 686 25.92 26.97 -17.99
CA VAL A 686 24.80 27.42 -17.14
C VAL A 686 23.62 26.45 -17.21
N TYR A 687 23.29 25.93 -18.39
CA TYR A 687 22.19 24.96 -18.55
C TYR A 687 22.52 23.61 -17.93
N ILE A 688 23.75 23.12 -18.10
CA ILE A 688 24.24 21.87 -17.51
C ILE A 688 24.21 21.93 -15.98
N MET A 689 24.49 23.09 -15.38
CA MET A 689 24.35 23.29 -13.93
C MET A 689 22.93 23.03 -13.42
N GLY A 690 21.91 22.97 -14.29
CA GLY A 690 20.55 22.53 -13.95
C GLY A 690 20.47 21.14 -13.30
N PHE A 691 21.47 20.28 -13.51
CA PHE A 691 21.55 18.97 -12.86
C PHE A 691 21.70 19.03 -11.33
N TYR A 692 21.98 20.20 -10.72
CA TYR A 692 22.06 20.36 -9.26
C TYR A 692 20.85 19.86 -8.49
N ASN A 693 19.66 19.89 -9.12
CA ASN A 693 18.44 19.49 -8.46
C ASN A 693 18.29 17.97 -8.33
N VAL A 694 18.91 17.21 -9.23
CA VAL A 694 18.75 15.75 -9.29
C VAL A 694 19.39 15.04 -8.07
N PRO A 695 20.64 15.35 -7.65
CA PRO A 695 21.21 14.86 -6.40
C PRO A 695 20.30 15.04 -5.19
N TRP A 696 19.72 16.23 -5.07
CA TRP A 696 18.83 16.59 -3.97
C TRP A 696 17.55 15.77 -3.97
N VAL A 697 16.89 15.62 -5.12
CA VAL A 697 15.68 14.78 -5.25
C VAL A 697 15.95 13.32 -4.83
N PHE A 698 17.06 12.72 -5.31
CA PHE A 698 17.41 11.37 -4.92
C PHE A 698 17.75 11.26 -3.44
N MET A 699 18.50 12.22 -2.89
CA MET A 699 18.80 12.27 -1.46
C MET A 699 17.54 12.37 -0.61
N LEU A 700 16.58 13.25 -0.94
CA LEU A 700 15.31 13.37 -0.22
C LEU A 700 14.48 12.08 -0.30
N SER A 701 14.47 11.41 -1.46
CA SER A 701 13.78 10.13 -1.63
C SER A 701 14.41 9.03 -0.78
N LEU A 702 15.74 9.00 -0.69
CA LEU A 702 16.48 8.04 0.14
C LEU A 702 16.26 8.33 1.63
N ASN A 703 16.29 9.59 2.05
CA ASN A 703 15.97 9.99 3.42
C ASN A 703 14.56 9.51 3.82
N SER A 704 13.57 9.67 2.94
CA SER A 704 12.19 9.20 3.19
C SER A 704 12.08 7.66 3.24
N SER A 705 12.86 6.95 2.42
CA SER A 705 12.81 5.49 2.31
C SER A 705 13.65 4.76 3.37
N ASN A 706 14.73 5.36 3.87
CA ASN A 706 15.74 4.72 4.72
C ASN A 706 15.70 5.15 6.20
N THR A 707 14.78 6.04 6.58
CA THR A 707 14.61 6.44 7.98
C THR A 707 13.32 5.83 8.54
N ALA A 708 13.44 5.03 9.60
CA ALA A 708 12.32 4.46 10.35
C ALA A 708 12.30 4.95 11.81
N GLY A 709 11.13 4.89 12.43
CA GLY A 709 10.85 5.51 13.73
C GLY A 709 10.25 6.91 13.56
N ALA A 710 9.11 7.15 14.20
CA ALA A 710 8.36 8.39 14.02
C ALA A 710 9.14 9.66 14.45
N THR A 711 9.89 9.56 15.57
CA THR A 711 10.70 10.69 16.07
C THR A 711 11.94 10.88 15.20
N LYS A 712 12.61 9.78 14.79
CA LYS A 712 13.77 9.83 13.88
C LYS A 712 13.41 10.49 12.55
N LYS A 713 12.29 10.10 11.95
CA LYS A 713 11.79 10.68 10.68
C LYS A 713 11.56 12.18 10.77
N SER A 714 10.83 12.61 11.81
CA SER A 714 10.52 14.03 12.02
C SER A 714 11.80 14.84 12.23
N PHE A 715 12.73 14.32 13.05
CA PHE A 715 14.04 14.92 13.26
C PHE A 715 14.87 15.01 11.98
N MET A 716 14.91 13.95 11.17
CA MET A 716 15.61 13.96 9.88
C MET A 716 15.00 14.96 8.89
N GLY A 717 13.67 15.06 8.82
CA GLY A 717 13.00 16.06 7.98
C GLY A 717 13.38 17.50 8.35
N VAL A 718 13.32 17.82 9.65
CA VAL A 718 13.65 19.16 10.17
C VAL A 718 15.14 19.48 10.02
N THR A 719 16.03 18.52 10.32
CA THR A 719 17.47 18.77 10.18
C THR A 719 17.90 18.96 8.72
N VAL A 720 17.26 18.28 7.76
CA VAL A 720 17.45 18.56 6.34
C VAL A 720 17.06 20.00 5.99
N ALA A 721 15.95 20.50 6.54
CA ALA A 721 15.50 21.86 6.35
C ALA A 721 16.42 22.90 7.03
N VAL A 722 16.96 22.58 8.21
CA VAL A 722 18.01 23.37 8.88
C VAL A 722 19.28 23.45 8.02
N CYS A 723 19.78 22.33 7.50
CA CYS A 723 20.94 22.29 6.61
C CYS A 723 20.68 23.09 5.31
N TYR A 724 19.47 22.98 4.77
CA TYR A 724 19.04 23.77 3.62
C TYR A 724 19.07 25.27 3.92
N ALA A 725 18.55 25.70 5.07
CA ALA A 725 18.57 27.10 5.47
C ALA A 725 19.99 27.63 5.70
N ILE A 726 20.84 26.87 6.41
CA ILE A 726 22.25 27.22 6.63
C ILE A 726 22.98 27.42 5.30
N GLY A 727 22.83 26.47 4.37
CA GLY A 727 23.50 26.59 3.06
C GLY A 727 23.00 27.79 2.24
N ASN A 728 21.70 28.13 2.31
CA ASN A 728 21.18 29.32 1.64
C ASN A 728 21.49 30.65 2.37
N ILE A 729 21.89 30.61 3.66
CA ILE A 729 22.50 31.76 4.33
C ILE A 729 23.92 31.96 3.81
N ILE A 730 24.70 30.88 3.71
CA ILE A 730 26.12 30.91 3.28
C ILE A 730 26.24 31.29 1.79
N GLY A 731 25.46 30.64 0.91
CA GLY A 731 25.61 30.71 -0.53
C GLY A 731 25.67 32.14 -1.11
N PRO A 732 24.66 33.00 -0.88
CA PRO A 732 24.63 34.36 -1.41
C PRO A 732 25.78 35.25 -0.92
N GLN A 733 26.32 34.98 0.27
CA GLN A 733 27.41 35.77 0.85
C GLN A 733 28.74 35.56 0.11
N LEU A 734 28.85 34.48 -0.67
CA LEU A 734 30.02 34.18 -1.51
C LEU A 734 29.97 34.90 -2.87
N PHE A 735 28.83 35.48 -3.25
CA PHE A 735 28.65 36.28 -4.46
C PHE A 735 28.88 37.77 -4.17
N LEU A 736 30.16 38.14 -4.08
CA LEU A 736 30.56 39.50 -3.73
C LEU A 736 30.19 40.50 -4.84
N SER A 737 29.64 41.65 -4.45
CA SER A 737 29.29 42.72 -5.41
C SER A 737 30.52 43.25 -6.16
N SER A 738 31.71 43.21 -5.55
CA SER A 738 33.00 43.58 -6.17
C SER A 738 33.45 42.63 -7.29
N GLN A 739 32.86 41.44 -7.37
CA GLN A 739 33.18 40.40 -8.34
C GLN A 739 32.16 40.30 -9.48
N ALA A 740 31.13 41.15 -9.47
CA ALA A 740 30.14 41.18 -10.54
C ALA A 740 30.80 41.58 -11.88
N PRO A 741 30.36 41.02 -13.02
CA PRO A 741 29.29 40.03 -13.18
C PRO A 741 29.78 38.56 -13.19
N ARG A 742 31.08 38.30 -13.04
CA ARG A 742 31.68 36.96 -13.18
C ARG A 742 31.60 36.09 -11.92
N TYR A 743 31.60 36.69 -10.73
CA TYR A 743 31.47 36.01 -9.43
C TYR A 743 32.35 34.73 -9.25
N PRO A 744 33.68 34.78 -9.50
CA PRO A 744 34.55 33.60 -9.42
C PRO A 744 34.53 32.89 -8.06
N LEU A 745 34.42 33.62 -6.94
CA LEU A 745 34.33 33.00 -5.61
C LEU A 745 33.02 32.23 -5.44
N GLY A 746 31.91 32.82 -5.86
CA GLY A 746 30.59 32.20 -5.82
C GLY A 746 30.53 30.93 -6.67
N ILE A 747 31.05 30.97 -7.90
CA ILE A 747 31.11 29.79 -8.78
C ILE A 747 32.05 28.72 -8.22
N GLY A 748 33.20 29.11 -7.66
CA GLY A 748 34.12 28.18 -7.00
C GLY A 748 33.47 27.46 -5.81
N ALA A 749 32.66 28.17 -5.03
CA ALA A 749 31.87 27.57 -3.94
C ALA A 749 30.83 26.57 -4.46
N MET A 750 30.21 26.85 -5.61
CA MET A 750 29.30 25.90 -6.25
C MET A 750 30.03 24.64 -6.73
N MET A 751 31.23 24.77 -7.29
CA MET A 751 32.05 23.61 -7.67
C MET A 751 32.35 22.72 -6.45
N PHE A 752 32.77 23.32 -5.33
CA PHE A 752 32.96 22.59 -4.07
C PHE A 752 31.66 21.92 -3.63
N ALA A 753 30.54 22.62 -3.72
CA ALA A 753 29.23 22.10 -3.34
C ALA A 753 28.80 20.89 -4.19
N PHE A 754 29.01 20.91 -5.50
CA PHE A 754 28.79 19.75 -6.37
C PHE A 754 29.69 18.56 -6.01
N ALA A 755 30.97 18.82 -5.74
CA ALA A 755 31.89 17.77 -5.30
C ALA A 755 31.46 17.16 -3.96
N LEU A 756 31.01 17.99 -3.01
CA LEU A 756 30.48 17.54 -1.71
C LEU A 756 29.23 16.68 -1.88
N MET A 757 28.31 17.06 -2.77
CA MET A 757 27.14 16.26 -3.09
C MET A 757 27.52 14.90 -3.70
N ALA A 758 28.49 14.86 -4.63
CA ALA A 758 28.96 13.60 -5.22
C ALA A 758 29.65 12.70 -4.17
N ALA A 759 30.52 13.27 -3.34
CA ALA A 759 31.24 12.54 -2.30
C ALA A 759 30.29 11.97 -1.24
N SER A 760 29.32 12.76 -0.77
CA SER A 760 28.32 12.30 0.20
C SER A 760 27.44 11.19 -0.37
N GLY A 761 27.05 11.26 -1.65
CA GLY A 761 26.33 10.17 -2.32
C GLY A 761 27.14 8.87 -2.42
N LEU A 762 28.44 8.97 -2.70
CA LEU A 762 29.34 7.81 -2.74
C LEU A 762 29.51 7.16 -1.36
N VAL A 763 29.73 7.96 -0.32
CA VAL A 763 29.85 7.45 1.05
C VAL A 763 28.54 6.82 1.50
N TYR A 764 27.39 7.45 1.21
CA TYR A 764 26.07 6.89 1.52
C TYR A 764 25.84 5.53 0.85
N TYR A 765 26.19 5.41 -0.43
CA TYR A 765 26.14 4.14 -1.17
C TYR A 765 26.95 3.05 -0.49
N LEU A 766 28.22 3.32 -0.19
CA LEU A 766 29.12 2.35 0.45
C LEU A 766 28.60 1.90 1.82
N LEU A 767 28.07 2.83 2.62
CA LEU A 767 27.47 2.55 3.92
C LEU A 767 26.24 1.64 3.80
N CYS A 768 25.34 1.92 2.85
CA CYS A 768 24.14 1.11 2.65
C CYS A 768 24.47 -0.32 2.17
N VAL A 769 25.39 -0.44 1.22
CA VAL A 769 25.83 -1.75 0.70
C VAL A 769 26.51 -2.57 1.80
N ALA A 770 27.44 -1.96 2.55
CA ALA A 770 28.14 -2.63 3.64
C ALA A 770 27.17 -3.10 4.74
N GLU A 771 26.23 -2.24 5.13
CA GLU A 771 25.26 -2.55 6.18
C GLU A 771 24.25 -3.63 5.74
N ASN A 772 23.76 -3.57 4.51
CA ASN A 772 22.90 -4.63 3.96
C ASN A 772 23.64 -5.97 3.86
N LYS A 773 24.91 -5.97 3.45
CA LYS A 773 25.74 -7.19 3.42
C LYS A 773 25.93 -7.77 4.82
N ARG A 774 26.23 -6.92 5.82
CA ARG A 774 26.32 -7.32 7.23
C ARG A 774 25.02 -7.92 7.75
N ARG A 775 23.88 -7.29 7.45
CA ARG A 775 22.54 -7.73 7.88
C ARG A 775 22.11 -9.03 7.21
N ASN A 776 22.34 -9.18 5.90
CA ASN A 776 22.08 -10.42 5.18
C ASN A 776 22.90 -11.59 5.76
N SER A 777 24.17 -11.35 6.07
CA SER A 777 25.03 -12.37 6.69
C SER A 777 24.60 -12.75 8.11
N LYS A 778 24.06 -11.80 8.89
CA LYS A 778 23.73 -12.01 10.31
C LYS A 778 22.30 -12.49 10.56
N TYR A 779 21.35 -12.05 9.74
CA TYR A 779 19.91 -12.26 9.96
C TYR A 779 19.19 -12.93 8.77
N GLY A 780 19.90 -13.23 7.67
CA GLY A 780 19.29 -13.75 6.45
C GLY A 780 18.61 -12.68 5.60
N VAL A 781 18.00 -13.07 4.47
CA VAL A 781 17.12 -12.19 3.69
C VAL A 781 15.70 -12.34 4.26
N PRO A 782 14.99 -11.25 4.60
CA PRO A 782 13.65 -11.37 5.15
C PRO A 782 12.69 -11.99 4.13
N GLU A 783 12.03 -13.10 4.49
CA GLU A 783 11.08 -13.80 3.63
C GLU A 783 9.70 -13.12 3.61
N ASP A 784 9.30 -12.44 4.69
CA ASP A 784 8.04 -11.71 4.80
C ASP A 784 8.25 -10.24 5.19
N MET A 785 8.25 -9.37 4.17
CA MET A 785 8.40 -7.92 4.33
C MET A 785 7.13 -7.24 4.85
N LEU A 786 5.96 -7.87 4.67
CA LEU A 786 4.67 -7.33 5.09
C LEU A 786 4.49 -7.52 6.60
N GLN A 787 4.72 -8.72 7.12
CA GLN A 787 4.67 -8.99 8.56
C GLN A 787 5.65 -8.09 9.33
N ALA A 788 6.89 -7.97 8.86
CA ALA A 788 7.88 -7.07 9.44
C ALA A 788 7.42 -5.59 9.42
N GLY A 789 6.69 -5.20 8.38
CA GLY A 789 6.06 -3.89 8.23
C GLY A 789 4.95 -3.61 9.24
N LEU A 790 4.10 -4.60 9.47
CA LEU A 790 2.99 -4.53 10.42
C LEU A 790 3.47 -4.56 11.87
N GLU A 791 4.52 -5.33 12.18
CA GLU A 791 5.20 -5.31 13.47
C GLU A 791 5.87 -3.96 13.73
N GLN A 792 6.52 -3.40 12.71
CA GLN A 792 7.10 -2.05 12.75
C GLN A 792 6.05 -0.97 13.07
N GLU A 793 4.84 -1.06 12.49
CA GLU A 793 3.76 -0.11 12.76
C GLU A 793 3.26 -0.17 14.21
N LYS A 794 3.38 -1.34 14.86
CA LYS A 794 3.02 -1.53 16.27
C LYS A 794 4.10 -0.99 17.21
N GLU A 795 5.35 -1.37 16.97
CA GLU A 795 6.44 -1.18 17.95
C GLU A 795 7.27 0.11 17.76
N ASP A 796 7.12 0.81 16.63
CA ASP A 796 7.87 2.05 16.30
C ASP A 796 9.40 1.93 16.42
N LYS A 797 9.93 0.76 16.04
CA LYS A 797 11.38 0.47 16.02
C LYS A 797 12.14 1.39 15.06
N THR A 798 13.38 1.75 15.35
CA THR A 798 14.22 2.47 14.36
C THR A 798 14.73 1.55 13.26
N ASP A 799 15.33 2.12 12.20
CA ASP A 799 16.00 1.35 11.15
C ASP A 799 17.21 0.54 11.69
N TRP A 800 17.79 0.92 12.84
CA TRP A 800 18.81 0.11 13.52
C TRP A 800 18.22 -1.06 14.29
N GLU A 801 17.08 -0.86 14.96
CA GLU A 801 16.41 -1.86 15.79
C GLU A 801 15.67 -2.91 14.96
N ASN A 802 15.08 -2.51 13.83
CA ASN A 802 14.39 -3.40 12.93
C ASN A 802 15.38 -4.29 12.15
N LYS A 803 15.43 -5.58 12.50
CA LYS A 803 16.33 -6.59 11.91
C LYS A 803 15.97 -6.96 10.46
N ALA A 804 14.69 -6.83 10.09
CA ALA A 804 14.20 -7.09 8.74
C ALA A 804 14.49 -5.92 7.79
N PHE A 805 14.77 -4.72 8.32
CA PHE A 805 15.02 -3.53 7.51
C PHE A 805 16.24 -3.68 6.59
N ARG A 806 16.06 -3.36 5.31
CA ARG A 806 17.13 -3.21 4.31
C ARG A 806 17.10 -1.81 3.73
N TYR A 807 18.28 -1.24 3.55
CA TYR A 807 18.47 0.11 3.01
C TYR A 807 18.37 0.06 1.48
N THR A 808 17.61 0.97 0.88
CA THR A 808 17.71 1.24 -0.56
C THR A 808 18.89 2.15 -0.82
N TYR A 809 19.52 2.07 -1.98
CA TYR A 809 20.62 2.94 -2.36
C TYR A 809 20.61 3.29 -3.84
#